data_AF-A0A7X3JXM5-F1
#
_entry.id   AF-A0A7X3JXM5-F1
#
_cell.length_a   1.000
_cell.length_b   1.000
_cell.length_c   1.000
_cell.angle_alpha   90.00
_cell.angle_beta   90.00
_cell.angle_gamma   90.00
#
_symmetry.space_group_name_H-M   'P 1'
#
loop_
_entity.id
_entity.type
_entity.pdbx_description
1 polymer ?
#
loop_
_entity_poly.entity_id
_entity_poly.type
_entity_poly.pdbx_seq_one_letter_code
_entity_poly.pdbx_strand_id
1 'polypeptide(L)'
;MIFSGLRFKIRSAADRILLLWRKNITKSPRLIQMYSLLAWVALAAFILSFFLMKESRLLLFQALAAFYVIWQLWILARSKTLSWGAYTGFLLIGAWIIAPLNTMLVSVIFMPLDAAAFARWNAALVAPITEEIMKLAPLLLFLWISRRATSLSLTDFALIGGATGAGFQWAEETLMRLQANAGLLNQDEASGGYLVWKLLRFLPSTDQELALSWAGHAAATALCALGIGFAIRLRRTIGSSAYALPVFLLLWAIADHAVHNGSQTIWLNGLHTTLGSGSSMKILFILMFIAAIIRDYYDLNRVRNGLTLLPDETRLKPSGEIYRSVKAFLNGPERYISLIRFYRTRRRVAFTLLYGKKEAKRRLGKLQDRMNTLQSLASVTGVTLLGVLSLTAVGMTILEAAAAGAGTAGTACVSCLHSSGSIWWNSQSGWAKLAFFFGAFILSCSFFPFWSTAGRAFAGERTTAVQSTGDADGVASSLTGGIDYMLNHPPAHAAALALKQGMKRLQQSLHRDETAGTASSMSSEFEEDQRDQMEEPLEDNGTSSTKEKENASPAPAHVLRFTTDLTRSHVHDGGITPPESASPFRGKWNFQGLHNWAELIHVLERDNYTLLTVEELPENGIRRVAVQRTADNPVTGEIFTSVTYGKTIYPKHYTPAEIDLLGERALNKSILGNRLEAITDPKGQLLTYLFREEVVGPDGKIIGVAGRVQPDTQGNLAAIHSHCPYNHRKSVSFREISSTDY
;
A
#
# COMPACT_ATOMS: atom_id res chain seq x y z
N MET A 1 -20.09 23.67 7.44
CA MET A 1 -19.96 22.24 7.80
C MET A 1 -20.47 21.25 6.73
N ILE A 2 -21.38 21.62 5.83
CA ILE A 2 -22.08 20.71 4.90
C ILE A 2 -21.14 19.79 4.09
N PHE A 3 -20.15 20.36 3.39
CA PHE A 3 -19.22 19.59 2.54
C PHE A 3 -18.44 18.49 3.28
N SER A 4 -18.15 18.62 4.58
CA SER A 4 -17.49 17.57 5.38
C SER A 4 -18.38 16.35 5.57
N GLY A 5 -19.69 16.54 5.77
CA GLY A 5 -20.67 15.45 5.90
C GLY A 5 -20.85 14.71 4.57
N LEU A 6 -21.06 15.44 3.47
CA LEU A 6 -21.17 14.87 2.12
C LEU A 6 -19.91 14.06 1.75
N ARG A 7 -18.72 14.63 1.97
CA ARG A 7 -17.44 13.96 1.74
C ARG A 7 -17.30 12.69 2.57
N PHE A 8 -17.74 12.67 3.84
CA PHE A 8 -17.69 11.46 4.66
C PHE A 8 -18.69 10.38 4.19
N LYS A 9 -19.91 10.77 3.77
CA LYS A 9 -20.90 9.86 3.19
C LYS A 9 -20.36 9.20 1.91
N ILE A 10 -19.87 9.98 0.95
CA ILE A 10 -19.30 9.49 -0.32
C ILE A 10 -18.08 8.59 -0.08
N ARG A 11 -17.16 8.99 0.82
CA ARG A 11 -16.02 8.16 1.23
C ARG A 11 -16.43 6.81 1.80
N SER A 12 -17.49 6.77 2.58
CA SER A 12 -17.98 5.55 3.22
C SER A 12 -18.86 4.70 2.29
N ALA A 13 -19.47 5.30 1.28
CA ALA A 13 -20.04 4.56 0.14
C ALA A 13 -18.93 3.90 -0.70
N ALA A 14 -17.91 4.66 -1.12
CA ALA A 14 -16.79 4.16 -1.90
C ALA A 14 -15.99 3.04 -1.18
N ASP A 15 -15.66 3.22 0.11
CA ASP A 15 -15.04 2.16 0.92
C ASP A 15 -15.93 0.89 0.97
N ARG A 16 -17.27 1.02 1.09
CA ARG A 16 -18.20 -0.11 1.12
C ARG A 16 -18.30 -0.81 -0.23
N ILE A 17 -18.43 -0.07 -1.34
CA ILE A 17 -18.46 -0.61 -2.70
C ILE A 17 -17.16 -1.39 -2.97
N LEU A 18 -16.00 -0.81 -2.67
CA LEU A 18 -14.70 -1.48 -2.83
C LEU A 18 -14.56 -2.75 -1.97
N LEU A 19 -15.13 -2.78 -0.76
CA LEU A 19 -15.11 -3.96 0.11
C LEU A 19 -16.07 -5.06 -0.35
N LEU A 20 -17.30 -4.71 -0.73
CA LEU A 20 -18.30 -5.64 -1.28
C LEU A 20 -17.81 -6.24 -2.60
N TRP A 21 -17.40 -5.40 -3.54
CA TRP A 21 -16.90 -5.83 -4.84
C TRP A 21 -15.64 -6.70 -4.71
N ARG A 22 -14.70 -6.35 -3.81
CA ARG A 22 -13.55 -7.21 -3.51
C ARG A 22 -13.99 -8.56 -2.94
N LYS A 23 -14.89 -8.58 -1.95
CA LYS A 23 -15.42 -9.82 -1.34
C LYS A 23 -16.07 -10.73 -2.40
N ASN A 24 -16.78 -10.14 -3.35
CA ASN A 24 -17.48 -10.85 -4.40
C ASN A 24 -16.48 -11.39 -5.46
N ILE A 25 -15.55 -10.57 -5.98
CA ILE A 25 -14.56 -11.05 -6.95
C ILE A 25 -13.65 -12.14 -6.36
N THR A 26 -13.25 -12.06 -5.07
CA THR A 26 -12.50 -13.15 -4.42
C THR A 26 -13.31 -14.44 -4.25
N LYS A 27 -14.63 -14.38 -4.37
CA LYS A 27 -15.53 -15.56 -4.39
C LYS A 27 -15.83 -16.07 -5.81
N SER A 28 -15.32 -15.43 -6.86
CA SER A 28 -15.65 -15.74 -8.26
C SER A 28 -14.40 -16.15 -9.05
N PRO A 29 -13.82 -17.34 -8.79
CA PRO A 29 -12.63 -17.81 -9.50
C PRO A 29 -12.82 -17.86 -11.02
N ARG A 30 -14.05 -18.17 -11.49
CA ARG A 30 -14.42 -18.12 -12.91
C ARG A 30 -14.19 -16.74 -13.57
N LEU A 31 -14.41 -15.63 -12.85
CA LEU A 31 -14.12 -14.29 -13.38
C LEU A 31 -12.62 -14.02 -13.50
N ILE A 32 -11.82 -14.56 -12.57
CA ILE A 32 -10.36 -14.43 -12.58
C ILE A 32 -9.78 -15.28 -13.72
N GLN A 33 -10.28 -16.51 -13.89
CA GLN A 33 -9.96 -17.40 -15.03
C GLN A 33 -10.33 -16.76 -16.37
N MET A 34 -11.56 -16.25 -16.51
CA MET A 34 -12.03 -15.56 -17.72
C MET A 34 -11.20 -14.31 -18.05
N TYR A 35 -10.89 -13.46 -17.06
CA TYR A 35 -10.00 -12.31 -17.26
C TYR A 35 -8.59 -12.76 -17.71
N SER A 36 -8.06 -13.84 -17.13
CA SER A 36 -6.74 -14.37 -17.47
C SER A 36 -6.72 -14.93 -18.90
N LEU A 37 -7.77 -15.67 -19.30
CA LEU A 37 -7.94 -16.17 -20.66
C LEU A 37 -8.06 -15.03 -21.67
N LEU A 38 -8.89 -14.02 -21.40
CA LEU A 38 -9.04 -12.84 -22.27
C LEU A 38 -7.73 -12.05 -22.42
N ALA A 39 -6.95 -11.92 -21.35
CA ALA A 39 -5.63 -11.30 -21.39
C ALA A 39 -4.63 -12.10 -22.24
N TRP A 40 -4.63 -13.44 -22.15
CA TRP A 40 -3.79 -14.30 -23.00
C TRP A 40 -4.22 -14.28 -24.48
N VAL A 41 -5.51 -14.39 -24.77
CA VAL A 41 -6.06 -14.33 -26.15
C VAL A 41 -5.72 -12.99 -26.80
N ALA A 42 -5.88 -11.89 -26.08
CA ALA A 42 -5.56 -10.57 -26.60
C ALA A 42 -4.05 -10.29 -26.68
N LEU A 43 -3.22 -10.86 -25.79
CA LEU A 43 -1.77 -10.82 -25.93
C LEU A 43 -1.32 -11.56 -27.21
N ALA A 44 -1.90 -12.74 -27.48
CA ALA A 44 -1.65 -13.47 -28.72
C ALA A 44 -2.12 -12.69 -29.95
N ALA A 45 -3.32 -12.09 -29.92
CA ALA A 45 -3.82 -11.25 -31.00
C ALA A 45 -2.96 -10.00 -31.24
N PHE A 46 -2.42 -9.38 -30.19
CA PHE A 46 -1.51 -8.25 -30.28
C PHE A 46 -0.12 -8.63 -30.84
N ILE A 47 0.42 -9.78 -30.43
CA ILE A 47 1.65 -10.33 -31.01
C ILE A 47 1.44 -10.63 -32.51
N LEU A 48 0.30 -11.22 -32.87
CA LEU A 48 -0.06 -11.48 -34.26
C LEU A 48 -0.22 -10.18 -35.06
N SER A 49 -0.80 -9.13 -34.47
CA SER A 49 -1.00 -7.85 -35.15
C SER A 49 0.31 -7.13 -35.51
N PHE A 50 1.44 -7.46 -34.88
CA PHE A 50 2.76 -6.98 -35.34
C PHE A 50 3.13 -7.50 -36.72
N PHE A 51 2.78 -8.74 -37.05
CA PHE A 51 3.08 -9.32 -38.36
C PHE A 51 2.09 -8.78 -39.40
N LEU A 52 0.82 -8.64 -39.03
CA LEU A 52 -0.27 -8.25 -39.93
C LEU A 52 -0.41 -6.73 -40.17
N MET A 53 0.07 -5.86 -39.27
CA MET A 53 -0.18 -4.40 -39.33
C MET A 53 1.10 -3.59 -39.04
N LYS A 54 1.37 -2.55 -39.85
CA LYS A 54 2.48 -1.58 -39.61
C LYS A 54 2.16 -0.72 -38.37
N GLU A 55 0.89 -0.38 -38.21
CA GLU A 55 0.31 0.50 -37.21
C GLU A 55 0.51 -0.08 -35.80
N SER A 56 0.29 -1.38 -35.63
CA SER A 56 0.51 -2.07 -34.33
C SER A 56 1.94 -1.95 -33.82
N ARG A 57 2.94 -1.82 -34.71
CA ARG A 57 4.35 -1.62 -34.36
C ARG A 57 4.58 -0.18 -33.85
N LEU A 58 3.94 0.80 -34.48
CA LEU A 58 3.97 2.21 -34.07
C LEU A 58 3.24 2.41 -32.72
N LEU A 59 2.14 1.68 -32.48
CA LEU A 59 1.41 1.70 -31.21
C LEU A 59 2.16 0.96 -30.09
N LEU A 60 2.85 -0.14 -30.39
CA LEU A 60 3.81 -0.75 -29.45
C LEU A 60 4.89 0.26 -29.07
N PHE A 61 5.51 0.92 -30.06
CA PHE A 61 6.52 1.94 -29.81
C PHE A 61 5.97 3.04 -28.91
N GLN A 62 4.76 3.55 -29.18
CA GLN A 62 4.09 4.56 -28.36
C GLN A 62 3.75 4.06 -26.93
N ALA A 63 3.42 2.79 -26.75
CA ALA A 63 3.19 2.18 -25.44
C ALA A 63 4.49 1.95 -24.64
N LEU A 64 5.56 1.49 -25.29
CA LEU A 64 6.89 1.33 -24.70
C LEU A 64 7.49 2.69 -24.29
N ALA A 65 7.26 3.70 -25.13
CA ALA A 65 7.48 5.11 -24.85
C ALA A 65 6.81 5.57 -23.55
N ALA A 66 5.48 5.51 -23.46
CA ALA A 66 4.75 5.90 -22.26
C ALA A 66 5.18 5.10 -21.02
N PHE A 67 5.45 3.80 -21.18
CA PHE A 67 6.03 2.94 -20.16
C PHE A 67 7.41 3.43 -19.69
N TYR A 68 8.30 3.81 -20.60
CA TYR A 68 9.64 4.28 -20.26
C TYR A 68 9.63 5.60 -19.47
N VAL A 69 8.79 6.56 -19.84
CA VAL A 69 8.57 7.80 -19.08
C VAL A 69 8.08 7.51 -17.66
N ILE A 70 7.08 6.65 -17.48
CA ILE A 70 6.61 6.33 -16.13
C ILE A 70 7.62 5.48 -15.35
N TRP A 71 8.41 4.63 -16.02
CA TRP A 71 9.47 3.84 -15.41
C TRP A 71 10.62 4.72 -14.90
N GLN A 72 11.05 5.74 -15.67
CA GLN A 72 12.04 6.74 -15.25
C GLN A 72 11.59 7.43 -13.95
N LEU A 73 10.40 8.05 -13.97
CA LEU A 73 9.81 8.73 -12.81
C LEU A 73 9.66 7.80 -11.61
N TRP A 74 9.21 6.57 -11.84
CA TRP A 74 9.04 5.56 -10.81
C TRP A 74 10.34 5.19 -10.12
N ILE A 75 11.42 4.94 -10.86
CA ILE A 75 12.72 4.57 -10.27
C ILE A 75 13.28 5.73 -9.45
N LEU A 76 13.26 6.94 -10.01
CA LEU A 76 13.83 8.16 -9.39
C LEU A 76 13.03 8.66 -8.19
N ALA A 77 11.71 8.42 -8.12
CA ALA A 77 10.86 8.75 -6.97
C ALA A 77 11.22 7.92 -5.72
N ARG A 78 12.35 8.21 -5.07
CA ARG A 78 12.85 7.41 -3.93
C ARG A 78 12.04 7.58 -2.64
N SER A 79 11.15 8.56 -2.53
CA SER A 79 10.27 8.74 -1.35
C SER A 79 8.86 8.14 -1.48
N LYS A 80 8.50 7.62 -2.67
CA LYS A 80 7.13 7.15 -3.00
C LYS A 80 6.49 6.21 -1.99
N THR A 81 5.17 6.34 -1.81
CA THR A 81 4.30 5.42 -1.04
C THR A 81 3.32 4.64 -1.91
N LEU A 82 3.13 5.05 -3.17
CA LEU A 82 2.32 4.32 -4.15
C LEU A 82 2.93 2.96 -4.50
N SER A 83 2.12 2.06 -5.05
CA SER A 83 2.50 0.76 -5.64
C SER A 83 2.43 0.83 -7.16
N TRP A 84 3.26 0.05 -7.89
CA TRP A 84 3.31 0.09 -9.36
C TRP A 84 1.92 -0.01 -10.00
N GLY A 85 1.12 -1.02 -9.65
CA GLY A 85 -0.25 -1.18 -10.15
C GLY A 85 -1.25 -0.07 -9.76
N ALA A 86 -0.93 0.78 -8.78
CA ALA A 86 -1.73 1.98 -8.49
C ALA A 86 -1.25 3.19 -9.29
N TYR A 87 0.05 3.25 -9.60
CA TYR A 87 0.69 4.27 -10.41
C TYR A 87 0.36 4.09 -11.90
N THR A 88 0.48 2.88 -12.45
CA THR A 88 -0.03 2.54 -13.79
C THR A 88 -1.55 2.69 -13.88
N GLY A 89 -2.28 2.50 -12.77
CA GLY A 89 -3.70 2.82 -12.70
C GLY A 89 -4.03 4.27 -13.06
N PHE A 90 -3.16 5.24 -12.71
CA PHE A 90 -3.32 6.64 -13.13
C PHE A 90 -2.99 6.87 -14.61
N LEU A 91 -2.05 6.10 -15.19
CA LEU A 91 -1.84 6.10 -16.65
C LEU A 91 -3.09 5.60 -17.39
N LEU A 92 -3.68 4.49 -16.93
CA LEU A 92 -4.92 3.98 -17.52
C LEU A 92 -6.09 4.96 -17.36
N ILE A 93 -6.20 5.66 -16.23
CA ILE A 93 -7.19 6.73 -16.04
C ILE A 93 -6.93 7.90 -17.00
N GLY A 94 -5.68 8.34 -17.16
CA GLY A 94 -5.30 9.41 -18.10
C GLY A 94 -5.72 9.09 -19.55
N ALA A 95 -5.36 7.90 -20.01
CA ALA A 95 -5.63 7.43 -21.37
C ALA A 95 -7.11 7.16 -21.65
N TRP A 96 -7.76 6.40 -20.77
CA TRP A 96 -9.05 5.77 -21.06
C TRP A 96 -10.25 6.45 -20.40
N ILE A 97 -10.03 7.44 -19.55
CA ILE A 97 -11.09 8.21 -18.88
C ILE A 97 -10.89 9.71 -19.15
N ILE A 98 -9.69 10.24 -18.91
CA ILE A 98 -9.47 11.70 -19.00
C ILE A 98 -9.43 12.20 -20.46
N ALA A 99 -8.71 11.55 -21.38
CA ALA A 99 -8.72 11.98 -22.78
C ALA A 99 -10.13 11.89 -23.44
N PRO A 100 -10.91 10.80 -23.29
CA PRO A 100 -12.30 10.76 -23.75
C PRO A 100 -13.21 11.81 -23.09
N LEU A 101 -13.18 11.95 -21.76
CA LEU A 101 -14.01 12.94 -21.07
C LEU A 101 -13.63 14.39 -21.41
N ASN A 102 -12.35 14.68 -21.68
CA ASN A 102 -11.94 16.00 -22.14
C ASN A 102 -12.51 16.29 -23.53
N THR A 103 -12.43 15.32 -24.44
CA THR A 103 -12.99 15.42 -25.79
C THR A 103 -14.49 15.70 -25.72
N MET A 104 -15.24 14.91 -24.93
CA MET A 104 -16.68 15.14 -24.70
C MET A 104 -16.98 16.52 -24.08
N LEU A 105 -16.19 16.96 -23.10
CA LEU A 105 -16.35 18.28 -22.47
C LEU A 105 -16.17 19.41 -23.49
N VAL A 106 -15.14 19.34 -24.33
CA VAL A 106 -14.90 20.30 -25.41
C VAL A 106 -16.05 20.28 -26.43
N SER A 107 -16.48 19.09 -26.89
CA SER A 107 -17.61 18.96 -27.81
C SER A 107 -18.91 19.58 -27.25
N VAL A 108 -19.17 19.45 -25.95
CA VAL A 108 -20.33 20.08 -25.28
C VAL A 108 -20.16 21.60 -25.17
N ILE A 109 -18.95 22.11 -24.87
CA ILE A 109 -18.66 23.56 -24.82
C ILE A 109 -18.88 24.23 -26.18
N PHE A 110 -18.53 23.55 -27.28
CA PHE A 110 -18.64 24.08 -28.64
C PHE A 110 -19.92 23.69 -29.38
N MET A 111 -20.79 22.85 -28.82
CA MET A 111 -22.08 22.48 -29.40
C MET A 111 -22.95 23.67 -29.87
N PRO A 112 -22.98 24.85 -29.22
CA PRO A 112 -23.75 26.01 -29.69
C PRO A 112 -22.96 26.96 -30.62
N LEU A 113 -21.77 26.58 -31.09
CA LEU A 113 -20.88 27.43 -31.89
C LEU A 113 -20.63 26.84 -33.29
N ASP A 114 -20.35 27.71 -34.27
CA ASP A 114 -20.04 27.26 -35.63
C ASP A 114 -18.64 26.64 -35.76
N ALA A 115 -18.41 25.95 -36.88
CA ALA A 115 -17.14 25.27 -37.15
C ALA A 115 -15.93 26.22 -37.25
N ALA A 116 -16.13 27.50 -37.57
CA ALA A 116 -15.06 28.49 -37.65
C ALA A 116 -14.65 29.01 -36.26
N ALA A 117 -15.63 29.20 -35.37
CA ALA A 117 -15.42 29.49 -33.95
C ALA A 117 -14.78 28.28 -33.24
N PHE A 118 -15.22 27.05 -33.55
CA PHE A 118 -14.56 25.83 -33.09
C PHE A 118 -13.08 25.82 -33.49
N ALA A 119 -12.78 25.90 -34.78
CA ALA A 119 -11.40 25.86 -35.28
C ALA A 119 -10.51 26.97 -34.68
N ARG A 120 -11.05 28.20 -34.52
CA ARG A 120 -10.31 29.36 -34.00
C ARG A 120 -10.00 29.25 -32.50
N TRP A 121 -10.95 28.82 -31.68
CA TRP A 121 -10.84 28.90 -30.21
C TRP A 121 -10.46 27.57 -29.54
N ASN A 122 -10.73 26.43 -30.17
CA ASN A 122 -10.47 25.12 -29.59
C ASN A 122 -8.95 24.89 -29.39
N ALA A 123 -8.20 24.81 -30.49
CA ALA A 123 -6.76 24.53 -30.48
C ALA A 123 -5.95 25.54 -29.65
N ALA A 124 -6.24 26.83 -29.87
CA ALA A 124 -5.44 27.94 -29.36
C ALA A 124 -5.71 28.34 -27.90
N LEU A 125 -6.79 27.82 -27.27
CA LEU A 125 -7.20 28.24 -25.93
C LEU A 125 -8.01 27.18 -25.15
N VAL A 126 -9.13 26.70 -25.69
CA VAL A 126 -10.09 25.91 -24.90
C VAL A 126 -9.60 24.47 -24.64
N ALA A 127 -8.99 23.81 -25.63
CA ALA A 127 -8.37 22.50 -25.41
C ALA A 127 -7.22 22.60 -24.38
N PRO A 128 -6.20 23.46 -24.53
CA PRO A 128 -5.16 23.64 -23.51
C PRO A 128 -5.69 23.87 -22.08
N ILE A 129 -6.70 24.73 -21.90
CA ILE A 129 -7.32 25.00 -20.60
C ILE A 129 -8.02 23.76 -20.04
N THR A 130 -8.92 23.15 -20.82
CA THR A 130 -9.71 22.00 -20.36
C THR A 130 -8.80 20.82 -20.06
N GLU A 131 -7.82 20.56 -20.91
CA GLU A 131 -6.91 19.44 -20.78
C GLU A 131 -6.03 19.49 -19.53
N GLU A 132 -5.33 20.59 -19.24
CA GLU A 132 -4.46 20.63 -18.05
C GLU A 132 -5.28 20.58 -16.74
N ILE A 133 -6.50 21.11 -16.74
CA ILE A 133 -7.44 20.96 -15.62
C ILE A 133 -7.89 19.49 -15.48
N MET A 134 -8.26 18.84 -16.59
CA MET A 134 -8.76 17.47 -16.61
C MET A 134 -7.66 16.44 -16.28
N LYS A 135 -6.41 16.66 -16.73
CA LYS A 135 -5.21 15.88 -16.36
C LYS A 135 -4.91 15.94 -14.86
N LEU A 136 -5.31 17.00 -14.16
CA LEU A 136 -5.23 17.11 -12.69
C LEU A 136 -6.43 16.52 -11.94
N ALA A 137 -7.57 16.29 -12.62
CA ALA A 137 -8.80 15.81 -11.97
C ALA A 137 -8.63 14.49 -11.19
N PRO A 138 -7.90 13.45 -11.66
CA PRO A 138 -7.66 12.23 -10.87
C PRO A 138 -6.92 12.48 -9.56
N LEU A 139 -5.97 13.42 -9.53
CA LEU A 139 -5.28 13.83 -8.31
C LEU A 139 -6.25 14.54 -7.36
N LEU A 140 -6.99 15.54 -7.85
CA LEU A 140 -7.93 16.31 -7.03
C LEU A 140 -9.02 15.40 -6.44
N LEU A 141 -9.57 14.48 -7.24
CA LEU A 141 -10.53 13.47 -6.82
C LEU A 141 -9.92 12.49 -5.79
N PHE A 142 -8.68 12.03 -6.00
CA PHE A 142 -7.97 11.21 -5.00
C PHE A 142 -7.75 11.97 -3.69
N LEU A 143 -7.35 13.24 -3.73
CA LEU A 143 -7.19 14.08 -2.54
C LEU A 143 -8.53 14.29 -1.81
N TRP A 144 -9.63 14.41 -2.56
CA TRP A 144 -10.98 14.54 -2.01
C TRP A 144 -11.48 13.24 -1.38
N ILE A 145 -11.48 12.12 -2.11
CA ILE A 145 -12.04 10.84 -1.65
C ILE A 145 -11.06 10.04 -0.78
N SER A 146 -9.79 9.92 -1.12
CA SER A 146 -8.89 8.98 -0.44
C SER A 146 -8.63 9.35 1.04
N ARG A 147 -8.89 8.40 1.96
CA ARG A 147 -8.39 8.50 3.34
C ARG A 147 -6.85 8.43 3.41
N ARG A 148 -6.18 7.99 2.33
CA ARG A 148 -4.71 7.95 2.18
C ARG A 148 -4.11 9.26 1.63
N ALA A 149 -4.93 10.22 1.19
CA ALA A 149 -4.47 11.50 0.63
C ALA A 149 -3.50 12.25 1.57
N THR A 150 -3.67 12.08 2.89
CA THR A 150 -2.83 12.72 3.91
C THR A 150 -1.58 11.91 4.29
N SER A 151 -1.27 10.82 3.58
CA SER A 151 -0.05 10.01 3.77
C SER A 151 0.79 9.90 2.50
N LEU A 152 0.57 10.78 1.51
CA LEU A 152 1.37 10.87 0.30
C LEU A 152 2.73 11.55 0.59
N SER A 153 3.80 10.99 0.04
CA SER A 153 5.08 11.69 -0.15
C SER A 153 4.89 12.84 -1.16
N LEU A 154 5.82 13.79 -1.23
CA LEU A 154 5.80 14.80 -2.30
C LEU A 154 5.99 14.16 -3.68
N THR A 155 6.87 13.15 -3.81
CA THR A 155 7.04 12.46 -5.09
C THR A 155 5.81 11.68 -5.55
N ASP A 156 4.93 11.23 -4.64
CA ASP A 156 3.66 10.61 -5.04
C ASP A 156 2.73 11.57 -5.80
N PHE A 157 2.81 12.90 -5.55
CA PHE A 157 2.07 13.89 -6.35
C PHE A 157 2.59 13.95 -7.78
N ALA A 158 3.92 14.11 -7.94
CA ALA A 158 4.57 14.09 -9.24
C ALA A 158 4.29 12.80 -10.02
N LEU A 159 4.26 11.65 -9.32
CA LEU A 159 3.86 10.37 -9.90
C LEU A 159 2.39 10.39 -10.39
N ILE A 160 1.42 10.78 -9.55
CA ILE A 160 0.01 10.81 -9.97
C ILE A 160 -0.21 11.72 -11.18
N GLY A 161 0.39 12.92 -11.17
CA GLY A 161 0.33 13.85 -12.29
C GLY A 161 0.98 13.29 -13.54
N GLY A 162 2.25 12.87 -13.44
CA GLY A 162 3.02 12.39 -14.59
C GLY A 162 2.50 11.10 -15.22
N ALA A 163 1.93 10.18 -14.42
CA ALA A 163 1.23 9.03 -14.98
C ALA A 163 -0.04 9.44 -15.73
N THR A 164 -0.85 10.36 -15.18
CA THR A 164 -2.08 10.82 -15.83
C THR A 164 -1.76 11.57 -17.14
N GLY A 165 -0.78 12.46 -17.12
CA GLY A 165 -0.29 13.17 -18.30
C GLY A 165 0.31 12.22 -19.36
N ALA A 166 1.14 11.25 -18.96
CA ALA A 166 1.68 10.24 -19.88
C ALA A 166 0.59 9.32 -20.48
N GLY A 167 -0.48 9.03 -19.72
CA GLY A 167 -1.63 8.29 -20.22
C GLY A 167 -2.43 9.09 -21.24
N PHE A 168 -2.70 10.36 -20.96
CA PHE A 168 -3.35 11.27 -21.90
C PHE A 168 -2.54 11.38 -23.20
N GLN A 169 -1.25 11.64 -23.08
CA GLN A 169 -0.30 11.72 -24.20
C GLN A 169 -0.24 10.44 -25.03
N TRP A 170 -0.27 9.28 -24.36
CA TRP A 170 -0.29 7.99 -25.04
C TRP A 170 -1.57 7.80 -25.87
N ALA A 171 -2.73 8.26 -25.40
CA ALA A 171 -3.97 8.24 -26.17
C ALA A 171 -3.95 9.24 -27.34
N GLU A 172 -3.46 10.46 -27.13
CA GLU A 172 -3.37 11.49 -28.16
C GLU A 172 -2.40 11.10 -29.29
N GLU A 173 -1.14 10.77 -28.98
CA GLU A 173 -0.17 10.35 -29.99
C GLU A 173 -0.60 9.04 -30.70
N THR A 174 -1.37 8.19 -30.04
CA THR A 174 -2.03 7.02 -30.68
C THR A 174 -3.03 7.48 -31.74
N LEU A 175 -3.94 8.40 -31.42
CA LEU A 175 -4.93 8.92 -32.37
C LEU A 175 -4.27 9.67 -33.54
N MET A 176 -3.23 10.48 -33.28
CA MET A 176 -2.46 11.17 -34.34
C MET A 176 -1.81 10.20 -35.32
N ARG A 177 -1.13 9.15 -34.82
CA ARG A 177 -0.43 8.17 -35.67
C ARG A 177 -1.37 7.34 -36.54
N LEU A 178 -2.60 7.08 -36.10
CA LEU A 178 -3.62 6.41 -36.91
C LEU A 178 -4.06 7.30 -38.08
N GLN A 179 -4.25 8.60 -37.84
CA GLN A 179 -4.68 9.56 -38.85
C GLN A 179 -3.61 9.82 -39.91
N ALA A 180 -2.34 9.88 -39.52
CA ALA A 180 -1.22 10.03 -40.46
C ALA A 180 -1.10 8.84 -41.44
N ASN A 181 -1.19 7.59 -40.94
CA ASN A 181 -1.11 6.40 -41.81
C ASN A 181 -2.39 6.17 -42.65
N ALA A 182 -3.48 6.90 -42.39
CA ALA A 182 -4.73 6.78 -43.15
C ALA A 182 -4.70 7.45 -44.54
N GLY A 183 -3.61 8.13 -44.91
CA GLY A 183 -3.50 8.88 -46.18
C GLY A 183 -4.37 10.13 -46.25
N LEU A 184 -5.05 10.51 -45.15
CA LEU A 184 -5.92 11.68 -45.10
C LEU A 184 -5.17 13.01 -44.92
N LEU A 185 -3.90 12.93 -44.53
CA LEU A 185 -2.97 14.04 -44.47
C LEU A 185 -1.76 13.66 -45.31
N ASN A 186 -1.53 14.38 -46.42
CA ASN A 186 -0.26 14.34 -47.15
C ASN A 186 0.81 15.10 -46.35
N GLN A 187 1.08 14.63 -45.13
CA GLN A 187 2.27 14.97 -44.38
C GLN A 187 3.31 13.91 -44.70
N ASP A 188 4.31 14.30 -45.50
CA ASP A 188 5.52 13.50 -45.68
C ASP A 188 6.07 13.07 -44.31
N GLU A 189 6.76 11.92 -44.25
CA GLU A 189 7.37 11.41 -43.00
C GLU A 189 8.39 12.42 -42.39
N ALA A 190 8.80 13.44 -43.14
CA ALA A 190 9.64 14.56 -42.72
C ALA A 190 8.90 15.75 -42.03
N SER A 191 7.56 15.81 -42.09
CA SER A 191 6.77 16.99 -41.69
C SER A 191 5.96 16.82 -40.39
N GLY A 192 5.61 15.58 -40.02
CA GLY A 192 4.92 15.26 -38.77
C GLY A 192 5.88 15.28 -37.58
N GLY A 193 5.70 16.22 -36.64
CA GLY A 193 6.52 16.36 -35.43
C GLY A 193 6.31 15.27 -34.39
N TYR A 194 6.67 14.02 -34.69
CA TYR A 194 6.58 12.90 -33.74
C TYR A 194 7.55 13.06 -32.56
N LEU A 195 7.21 12.48 -31.41
CA LEU A 195 8.06 12.50 -30.23
C LEU A 195 9.36 11.70 -30.47
N VAL A 196 10.52 12.37 -30.39
CA VAL A 196 11.82 11.77 -30.74
C VAL A 196 12.40 11.05 -29.52
N TRP A 197 12.15 9.74 -29.42
CA TRP A 197 12.58 8.91 -28.28
C TRP A 197 14.10 8.64 -28.27
N LYS A 198 14.86 9.64 -27.83
CA LYS A 198 16.29 9.49 -27.50
C LYS A 198 16.39 8.73 -26.17
N LEU A 199 16.81 7.45 -26.21
CA LEU A 199 16.74 6.46 -25.11
C LEU A 199 17.36 6.89 -23.77
N LEU A 200 18.28 7.87 -23.77
CA LEU A 200 18.94 8.39 -22.57
C LEU A 200 18.41 9.76 -22.10
N ARG A 201 17.42 10.34 -22.80
CA ARG A 201 16.84 11.64 -22.43
C ARG A 201 15.82 11.47 -21.31
N PHE A 202 15.97 12.23 -20.22
CA PHE A 202 14.98 12.26 -19.15
C PHE A 202 13.74 13.04 -19.60
N LEU A 203 12.56 12.43 -19.49
CA LEU A 203 11.29 12.95 -20.00
C LEU A 203 11.40 13.50 -21.43
N PRO A 204 11.52 12.63 -22.46
CA PRO A 204 11.50 13.05 -23.85
C PRO A 204 10.21 13.83 -24.17
N SER A 205 10.33 14.81 -25.05
CA SER A 205 9.23 15.60 -25.61
C SER A 205 9.32 15.57 -27.13
N THR A 206 8.36 16.20 -27.79
CA THR A 206 8.57 16.73 -29.13
C THR A 206 9.82 17.63 -29.09
N ASP A 207 10.87 17.16 -29.76
CA ASP A 207 12.08 17.91 -30.06
C ASP A 207 12.04 18.17 -31.57
N GLN A 208 11.23 19.15 -31.99
CA GLN A 208 11.44 19.76 -33.30
C GLN A 208 12.71 20.60 -33.22
N GLU A 209 13.58 20.53 -34.22
CA GLU A 209 14.83 21.30 -34.28
C GLU A 209 14.58 22.78 -34.67
N LEU A 210 13.36 23.27 -34.46
CA LEU A 210 12.82 24.56 -34.86
C LEU A 210 11.97 25.17 -33.72
N ALA A 211 12.48 26.25 -33.13
CA ALA A 211 11.79 27.32 -32.37
C ALA A 211 10.90 27.00 -31.14
N LEU A 212 10.12 25.93 -31.10
CA LEU A 212 9.02 25.73 -30.13
C LEU A 212 9.17 24.45 -29.29
N SER A 213 10.12 24.45 -28.35
CA SER A 213 10.24 23.36 -27.38
C SER A 213 9.08 23.36 -26.37
N TRP A 214 8.58 22.18 -26.04
CA TRP A 214 7.50 21.99 -25.06
C TRP A 214 7.86 20.90 -24.04
N ALA A 215 7.29 20.97 -22.84
CA ALA A 215 7.64 20.07 -21.75
C ALA A 215 7.16 18.63 -21.96
N GLY A 216 6.07 18.44 -22.72
CA GLY A 216 5.31 17.18 -22.78
C GLY A 216 4.31 17.07 -21.63
N HIS A 217 3.09 16.55 -21.90
CA HIS A 217 2.01 16.39 -20.91
C HIS A 217 2.49 15.71 -19.63
N ALA A 218 3.30 14.66 -19.76
CA ALA A 218 3.84 13.92 -18.61
C ALA A 218 4.68 14.80 -17.67
N ALA A 219 5.47 15.76 -18.19
CA ALA A 219 6.28 16.66 -17.38
C ALA A 219 5.45 17.82 -16.81
N ALA A 220 4.61 18.45 -17.64
CA ALA A 220 3.76 19.57 -17.26
C ALA A 220 2.76 19.17 -16.15
N THR A 221 1.99 18.10 -16.35
CA THR A 221 1.03 17.62 -15.34
C THR A 221 1.76 17.14 -14.07
N ALA A 222 2.96 16.55 -14.17
CA ALA A 222 3.76 16.17 -13.00
C ALA A 222 4.23 17.39 -12.18
N LEU A 223 4.62 18.48 -12.84
CA LEU A 223 5.00 19.74 -12.20
C LEU A 223 3.81 20.40 -11.49
N CYS A 224 2.68 20.56 -12.18
CA CYS A 224 1.46 21.13 -11.59
C CYS A 224 0.98 20.31 -10.37
N ALA A 225 0.97 18.97 -10.50
CA ALA A 225 0.67 18.06 -9.40
C ALA A 225 1.65 18.21 -8.23
N LEU A 226 2.95 18.30 -8.50
CA LEU A 226 3.98 18.50 -7.48
C LEU A 226 3.83 19.87 -6.78
N GLY A 227 3.45 20.92 -7.51
CA GLY A 227 3.08 22.22 -6.98
C GLY A 227 1.92 22.15 -5.98
N ILE A 228 0.88 21.35 -6.29
CA ILE A 228 -0.23 21.07 -5.35
C ILE A 228 0.31 20.36 -4.09
N GLY A 229 1.24 19.42 -4.26
CA GLY A 229 1.93 18.74 -3.16
C GLY A 229 2.68 19.70 -2.24
N PHE A 230 3.52 20.57 -2.82
CA PHE A 230 4.24 21.60 -2.07
C PHE A 230 3.29 22.58 -1.38
N ALA A 231 2.24 23.07 -2.05
CA ALA A 231 1.23 23.95 -1.45
C ALA A 231 0.58 23.32 -0.21
N ILE A 232 0.22 22.03 -0.28
CA ILE A 232 -0.39 21.28 0.84
C ILE A 232 0.54 21.16 2.05
N ARG A 233 1.86 21.13 1.85
CA ARG A 233 2.88 21.13 2.92
C ARG A 233 3.15 22.57 3.43
N LEU A 234 3.44 23.51 2.53
CA LEU A 234 3.87 24.89 2.81
C LEU A 234 2.78 25.78 3.45
N ARG A 235 1.50 25.51 3.19
CA ARG A 235 0.38 26.25 3.81
C ARG A 235 0.32 26.21 5.34
N ARG A 236 1.09 25.32 5.99
CA ARG A 236 1.28 25.32 7.45
C ARG A 236 2.23 26.42 7.94
N THR A 237 2.98 27.04 7.03
CA THR A 237 4.03 28.03 7.31
C THR A 237 3.70 29.38 6.67
N ILE A 238 3.24 29.39 5.41
CA ILE A 238 2.94 30.62 4.64
C ILE A 238 1.44 30.80 4.33
N GLY A 239 0.57 30.11 5.07
CA GLY A 239 -0.89 30.25 4.95
C GLY A 239 -1.46 29.94 3.55
N SER A 240 -2.53 30.65 3.18
CA SER A 240 -3.22 30.45 1.90
C SER A 240 -2.38 30.83 0.67
N SER A 241 -1.39 31.72 0.82
CA SER A 241 -0.51 32.15 -0.27
C SER A 241 0.28 30.99 -0.90
N ALA A 242 0.43 29.87 -0.18
CA ALA A 242 0.99 28.62 -0.72
C ALA A 242 0.24 28.10 -1.97
N TYR A 243 -1.04 28.44 -2.18
CA TYR A 243 -1.79 28.03 -3.36
C TYR A 243 -1.52 28.88 -4.61
N ALA A 244 -0.79 30.00 -4.51
CA ALA A 244 -0.35 30.74 -5.69
C ALA A 244 0.56 29.90 -6.60
N LEU A 245 1.42 29.05 -6.01
CA LEU A 245 2.33 28.16 -6.73
C LEU A 245 1.61 27.21 -7.71
N PRO A 246 0.66 26.34 -7.31
CA PRO A 246 -0.04 25.47 -8.25
C PRO A 246 -0.93 26.21 -9.25
N VAL A 247 -1.43 27.41 -8.92
CA VAL A 247 -2.18 28.25 -9.89
C VAL A 247 -1.24 28.78 -10.97
N PHE A 248 -0.10 29.35 -10.59
CA PHE A 248 0.93 29.82 -11.52
C PHE A 248 1.44 28.69 -12.43
N LEU A 249 1.77 27.53 -11.86
CA LEU A 249 2.25 26.38 -12.64
C LEU A 249 1.19 25.86 -13.62
N LEU A 250 -0.09 25.86 -13.24
CA LEU A 250 -1.18 25.48 -14.15
C LEU A 250 -1.37 26.51 -15.28
N LEU A 251 -1.34 27.80 -14.99
CA LEU A 251 -1.44 28.85 -16.01
C LEU A 251 -0.27 28.81 -17.00
N TRP A 252 0.94 28.52 -16.51
CA TRP A 252 2.11 28.31 -17.36
C TRP A 252 1.98 27.03 -18.22
N ALA A 253 1.56 25.90 -17.64
CA ALA A 253 1.29 24.68 -18.41
C ALA A 253 0.25 24.89 -19.53
N ILE A 254 -0.83 25.61 -19.24
CA ILE A 254 -1.85 26.00 -20.22
C ILE A 254 -1.24 26.89 -21.33
N ALA A 255 -0.40 27.86 -20.98
CA ALA A 255 0.17 28.79 -21.95
C ALA A 255 1.22 28.14 -22.88
N ASP A 256 2.14 27.35 -22.32
CA ASP A 256 3.14 26.60 -23.11
C ASP A 256 2.47 25.57 -24.03
N HIS A 257 1.39 24.94 -23.57
CA HIS A 257 0.59 24.00 -24.36
C HIS A 257 -0.23 24.73 -25.44
N ALA A 258 -0.82 25.89 -25.15
CA ALA A 258 -1.53 26.69 -26.16
C ALA A 258 -0.61 27.17 -27.30
N VAL A 259 0.63 27.56 -26.99
CA VAL A 259 1.63 27.89 -28.02
C VAL A 259 2.06 26.65 -28.80
N HIS A 260 2.28 25.51 -28.14
CA HIS A 260 2.58 24.25 -28.83
C HIS A 260 1.49 23.83 -29.83
N ASN A 261 0.21 24.06 -29.50
CA ASN A 261 -0.92 23.78 -30.37
C ASN A 261 -1.13 24.83 -31.48
N GLY A 262 -0.17 25.74 -31.67
CA GLY A 262 -0.14 26.71 -32.78
C GLY A 262 -0.79 28.07 -32.49
N SER A 263 -1.07 28.41 -31.23
CA SER A 263 -1.69 29.70 -30.89
C SER A 263 -0.78 30.89 -31.27
N GLN A 264 -1.19 31.67 -32.29
CA GLN A 264 -0.49 32.87 -32.76
C GLN A 264 -0.73 34.11 -31.87
N THR A 265 -1.25 33.91 -30.65
CA THR A 265 -1.62 34.99 -29.75
C THR A 265 -0.37 35.65 -29.15
N ILE A 266 -0.15 36.93 -29.43
CA ILE A 266 1.09 37.66 -29.11
C ILE A 266 1.47 37.56 -27.63
N TRP A 267 0.52 37.75 -26.71
CA TRP A 267 0.82 37.70 -25.26
C TRP A 267 1.13 36.29 -24.75
N LEU A 268 0.55 35.24 -25.36
CA LEU A 268 0.88 33.85 -25.05
C LEU A 268 2.29 33.51 -25.53
N ASN A 269 2.65 33.90 -26.76
CA ASN A 269 4.00 33.70 -27.29
C ASN A 269 5.07 34.49 -26.51
N GLY A 270 4.75 35.72 -26.11
CA GLY A 270 5.60 36.53 -25.24
C GLY A 270 5.85 35.89 -23.87
N LEU A 271 4.79 35.34 -23.25
CA LEU A 271 4.89 34.63 -21.97
C LEU A 271 5.68 33.32 -22.10
N HIS A 272 5.39 32.50 -23.12
CA HIS A 272 6.12 31.27 -23.44
C HIS A 272 7.63 31.55 -23.61
N THR A 273 7.98 32.53 -24.44
CA THR A 273 9.38 32.94 -24.69
C THR A 273 10.04 33.45 -23.41
N THR A 274 9.36 34.31 -22.63
CA THR A 274 9.88 34.87 -21.37
C THR A 274 10.15 33.79 -20.33
N LEU A 275 9.34 32.73 -20.30
CA LEU A 275 9.54 31.58 -19.42
C LEU A 275 10.47 30.50 -20.01
N GLY A 276 11.18 30.80 -21.11
CA GLY A 276 12.17 29.92 -21.73
C GLY A 276 11.56 28.70 -22.42
N SER A 277 10.48 28.93 -23.15
CA SER A 277 9.85 28.06 -24.15
C SER A 277 9.82 26.59 -23.77
N GLY A 278 9.06 26.21 -22.73
CA GLY A 278 8.91 24.83 -22.24
C GLY A 278 10.16 24.16 -21.62
N SER A 279 11.37 24.62 -21.97
CA SER A 279 12.64 24.04 -21.51
C SER A 279 12.89 24.36 -20.03
N SER A 280 12.61 25.59 -19.59
CA SER A 280 12.65 25.94 -18.16
C SER A 280 11.65 25.14 -17.32
N MET A 281 10.51 24.74 -17.90
CA MET A 281 9.51 23.93 -17.20
C MET A 281 10.06 22.54 -16.84
N LYS A 282 10.81 21.91 -17.76
CA LYS A 282 11.52 20.65 -17.47
C LYS A 282 12.59 20.83 -16.39
N ILE A 283 13.37 21.91 -16.46
CA ILE A 283 14.41 22.23 -15.46
C ILE A 283 13.77 22.45 -14.08
N LEU A 284 12.71 23.26 -13.99
CA LEU A 284 11.99 23.51 -12.75
C LEU A 284 11.36 22.23 -12.19
N PHE A 285 10.81 21.36 -13.03
CA PHE A 285 10.32 20.04 -12.61
C PHE A 285 11.44 19.21 -11.97
N ILE A 286 12.62 19.10 -12.61
CA ILE A 286 13.77 18.37 -12.07
C ILE A 286 14.18 18.95 -10.71
N LEU A 287 14.33 20.27 -10.60
CA LEU A 287 14.71 20.95 -9.36
C LEU A 287 13.68 20.73 -8.24
N MET A 288 12.38 20.90 -8.53
CA MET A 288 11.31 20.65 -7.56
C MET A 288 11.21 19.17 -7.16
N PHE A 289 11.48 18.25 -8.08
CA PHE A 289 11.46 16.80 -7.81
C PHE A 289 12.65 16.36 -6.95
N ILE A 290 13.85 16.91 -7.18
CA ILE A 290 15.00 16.74 -6.28
C ILE A 290 14.71 17.32 -4.90
N ALA A 291 14.19 18.55 -4.84
CA ALA A 291 13.80 19.19 -3.58
C ALA A 291 12.71 18.38 -2.84
N ALA A 292 11.77 17.77 -3.56
CA ALA A 292 10.75 16.89 -3.01
C ALA A 292 11.35 15.62 -2.38
N ILE A 293 12.31 14.97 -3.04
CA ILE A 293 13.03 13.82 -2.48
C ILE A 293 13.80 14.24 -1.22
N ILE A 294 14.56 15.34 -1.27
CA ILE A 294 15.33 15.85 -0.12
C ILE A 294 14.40 16.16 1.06
N ARG A 295 13.30 16.88 0.80
CA ARG A 295 12.30 17.25 1.81
C ARG A 295 11.62 16.04 2.43
N ASP A 296 11.19 15.09 1.62
CA ASP A 296 10.59 13.85 2.11
C ASP A 296 11.58 13.04 2.94
N TYR A 297 12.86 12.91 2.55
CA TYR A 297 13.86 12.19 3.35
C TYR A 297 14.27 12.93 4.63
N TYR A 298 14.23 14.26 4.65
CA TYR A 298 14.34 15.04 5.88
C TYR A 298 13.17 14.73 6.84
N ASP A 299 11.94 14.79 6.34
CA ASP A 299 10.73 14.54 7.11
C ASP A 299 10.66 13.07 7.62
N LEU A 300 11.06 12.09 6.79
CA LEU A 300 11.18 10.68 7.16
C LEU A 300 12.15 10.47 8.32
N ASN A 301 13.35 11.07 8.26
CA ASN A 301 14.34 10.94 9.32
C ASN A 301 13.88 11.59 10.64
N ARG A 302 13.04 12.62 10.59
CA ARG A 302 12.48 13.29 11.77
C ARG A 302 11.55 12.40 12.61
N VAL A 303 11.07 11.28 12.06
CA VAL A 303 10.25 10.28 12.77
C VAL A 303 10.89 8.89 12.79
N ARG A 304 12.18 8.77 12.47
CA ARG A 304 12.89 7.47 12.36
C ARG A 304 12.74 6.59 13.61
N ASN A 305 12.68 7.18 14.80
CA ASN A 305 12.58 6.47 16.07
C ASN A 305 11.23 5.73 16.24
N GLY A 306 10.21 6.06 15.43
CA GLY A 306 8.92 5.37 15.37
C GLY A 306 8.76 4.49 14.13
N LEU A 307 9.86 4.06 13.50
CA LEU A 307 9.88 3.25 12.28
C LEU A 307 10.84 2.06 12.43
N THR A 308 10.48 0.93 11.81
CA THR A 308 11.39 -0.20 11.66
C THR A 308 12.59 0.20 10.79
N LEU A 309 13.79 0.12 11.35
CA LEU A 309 15.06 0.30 10.66
C LEU A 309 15.63 -1.08 10.30
N LEU A 310 16.48 -1.14 9.27
CA LEU A 310 17.31 -2.34 9.04
C LEU A 310 18.50 -2.31 10.02
N PRO A 311 19.10 -3.46 10.39
CA PRO A 311 20.12 -3.53 11.44
C PRO A 311 21.33 -2.60 11.22
N ASP A 312 21.66 -2.31 9.96
CA ASP A 312 22.75 -1.44 9.51
C ASP A 312 22.28 0.01 9.16
N GLU A 313 21.11 0.45 9.60
CA GLU A 313 20.46 1.70 9.14
C GLU A 313 20.26 2.77 10.21
N THR A 314 21.34 3.45 10.63
CA THR A 314 21.29 4.59 11.58
C THR A 314 20.58 5.84 11.04
N ARG A 315 20.46 5.97 9.70
CA ARG A 315 19.79 7.09 9.03
C ARG A 315 19.20 6.63 7.69
N LEU A 316 17.96 7.01 7.42
CA LEU A 316 17.28 6.75 6.15
C LEU A 316 17.95 7.58 5.04
N LYS A 317 18.54 6.92 4.04
CA LYS A 317 19.24 7.56 2.90
C LYS A 317 18.74 6.97 1.57
N PRO A 318 18.44 7.79 0.54
CA PRO A 318 17.95 7.28 -0.75
C PRO A 318 18.99 6.41 -1.47
N SER A 319 20.29 6.75 -1.35
CA SER A 319 21.40 5.97 -1.90
C SER A 319 21.57 4.61 -1.22
N GLY A 320 21.46 4.55 0.10
CA GLY A 320 21.49 3.29 0.85
C GLY A 320 20.32 2.37 0.47
N GLU A 321 19.11 2.92 0.35
CA GLU A 321 17.97 2.15 -0.16
C GLU A 321 18.17 1.70 -1.62
N ILE A 322 18.82 2.49 -2.49
CA ILE A 322 19.16 2.07 -3.87
C ILE A 322 20.16 0.91 -3.85
N TYR A 323 21.29 1.05 -3.14
CA TYR A 323 22.31 0.00 -3.05
C TYR A 323 21.74 -1.32 -2.54
N ARG A 324 20.98 -1.28 -1.44
CA ARG A 324 20.29 -2.47 -0.90
C ARG A 324 19.22 -2.99 -1.86
N SER A 325 18.53 -2.14 -2.64
CA SER A 325 17.60 -2.59 -3.71
C SER A 325 18.33 -3.38 -4.80
N VAL A 326 19.47 -2.87 -5.29
CA VAL A 326 20.27 -3.55 -6.33
C VAL A 326 20.85 -4.86 -5.80
N LYS A 327 21.44 -4.85 -4.59
CA LYS A 327 21.92 -6.07 -3.93
C LYS A 327 20.79 -7.09 -3.74
N ALA A 328 19.60 -6.66 -3.34
CA ALA A 328 18.44 -7.55 -3.20
C ALA A 328 17.96 -8.12 -4.54
N PHE A 329 18.04 -7.36 -5.64
CA PHE A 329 17.70 -7.83 -6.99
C PHE A 329 18.66 -8.89 -7.51
N LEU A 330 19.98 -8.68 -7.34
CA LEU A 330 21.01 -9.66 -7.67
C LEU A 330 20.90 -10.94 -6.81
N ASN A 331 20.33 -10.83 -5.60
CA ASN A 331 20.02 -11.96 -4.72
C ASN A 331 18.62 -12.58 -4.97
N GLY A 332 17.93 -12.23 -6.05
CA GLY A 332 16.66 -12.83 -6.47
C GLY A 332 15.43 -11.90 -6.36
N PRO A 333 14.43 -12.09 -7.24
CA PRO A 333 13.29 -11.18 -7.37
C PRO A 333 12.43 -11.09 -6.10
N GLU A 334 12.32 -12.16 -5.32
CA GLU A 334 11.62 -12.20 -4.03
C GLU A 334 12.21 -11.22 -3.02
N ARG A 335 13.53 -11.27 -2.81
CA ARG A 335 14.24 -10.40 -1.87
C ARG A 335 14.10 -8.94 -2.28
N TYR A 336 14.21 -8.63 -3.57
CA TYR A 336 13.95 -7.30 -4.12
C TYR A 336 12.52 -6.83 -3.87
N ILE A 337 11.52 -7.65 -4.20
CA ILE A 337 10.11 -7.28 -4.08
C ILE A 337 9.71 -7.12 -2.62
N SER A 338 10.18 -7.99 -1.72
CA SER A 338 10.02 -7.85 -0.28
C SER A 338 10.61 -6.53 0.23
N LEU A 339 11.85 -6.21 -0.13
CA LEU A 339 12.53 -4.98 0.29
C LEU A 339 11.84 -3.71 -0.24
N ILE A 340 11.39 -3.70 -1.50
CA ILE A 340 10.63 -2.59 -2.09
C ILE A 340 9.22 -2.46 -1.45
N ARG A 341 8.58 -3.57 -1.06
CA ARG A 341 7.33 -3.54 -0.26
C ARG A 341 7.59 -2.93 1.13
N PHE A 342 8.65 -3.38 1.82
CA PHE A 342 9.06 -2.88 3.14
C PHE A 342 9.30 -1.36 3.12
N TYR A 343 10.20 -0.86 2.26
CA TYR A 343 10.49 0.58 2.20
C TYR A 343 9.25 1.42 1.90
N ARG A 344 8.40 0.98 0.98
CA ARG A 344 7.14 1.66 0.65
C ARG A 344 6.20 1.75 1.86
N THR A 345 6.04 0.66 2.61
CA THR A 345 5.15 0.65 3.79
C THR A 345 5.74 1.46 4.93
N ARG A 346 7.05 1.36 5.20
CA ARG A 346 7.79 2.20 6.15
C ARG A 346 7.58 3.70 5.91
N ARG A 347 7.80 4.16 4.67
CA ARG A 347 7.56 5.56 4.28
C ARG A 347 6.10 5.97 4.49
N ARG A 348 5.15 5.06 4.21
CA ARG A 348 3.71 5.33 4.38
C ARG A 348 3.27 5.40 5.84
N VAL A 349 3.87 4.61 6.74
CA VAL A 349 3.70 4.74 8.20
C VAL A 349 4.21 6.12 8.64
N ALA A 350 5.44 6.48 8.25
CA ALA A 350 6.06 7.77 8.56
C ALA A 350 5.21 8.98 8.12
N PHE A 351 4.77 9.04 6.85
CA PHE A 351 3.91 10.13 6.39
C PHE A 351 2.52 10.13 7.03
N THR A 352 2.02 8.97 7.50
CA THR A 352 0.80 8.90 8.31
C THR A 352 1.01 9.48 9.72
N LEU A 353 2.19 9.28 10.34
CA LEU A 353 2.56 9.92 11.60
C LEU A 353 2.70 11.44 11.46
N LEU A 354 3.36 11.93 10.40
CA LEU A 354 3.67 13.34 10.14
C LEU A 354 2.48 14.19 9.66
N TYR A 355 1.69 13.65 8.73
CA TYR A 355 0.66 14.40 7.98
C TYR A 355 -0.74 13.79 8.08
N GLY A 356 -0.85 12.54 8.51
CA GLY A 356 -2.13 11.85 8.69
C GLY A 356 -3.07 12.57 9.64
N LYS A 357 -4.30 12.84 9.18
CA LYS A 357 -5.41 13.27 10.05
C LYS A 357 -5.75 12.16 11.07
N LYS A 358 -6.51 12.50 12.14
CA LYS A 358 -7.00 11.54 13.16
C LYS A 358 -7.57 10.24 12.54
N GLU A 359 -8.32 10.35 11.44
CA GLU A 359 -8.86 9.23 10.67
C GLU A 359 -7.79 8.28 10.08
N ALA A 360 -6.69 8.83 9.53
CA ALA A 360 -5.59 8.04 8.99
C ALA A 360 -4.77 7.39 10.11
N LYS A 361 -4.53 8.14 11.21
CA LYS A 361 -3.84 7.61 12.40
C LYS A 361 -4.63 6.48 13.10
N ARG A 362 -5.97 6.55 13.13
CA ARG A 362 -6.83 5.42 13.58
C ARG A 362 -6.67 4.15 12.73
N ARG A 363 -6.13 4.23 11.51
CA ARG A 363 -5.79 3.07 10.67
C ARG A 363 -4.30 2.69 10.73
N LEU A 364 -3.49 3.31 11.60
CA LEU A 364 -2.05 3.02 11.72
C LEU A 364 -1.79 1.59 12.18
N GLY A 365 -2.52 1.09 13.19
CA GLY A 365 -2.47 -0.32 13.61
C GLY A 365 -2.71 -1.25 12.43
N LYS A 366 -3.87 -1.14 11.76
CA LYS A 366 -4.21 -1.89 10.51
C LYS A 366 -3.35 -1.53 9.27
N LEU A 367 -2.25 -0.79 9.46
CA LEU A 367 -1.19 -0.52 8.49
C LEU A 367 0.12 -1.19 8.90
N GLN A 368 0.43 -1.20 10.20
CA GLN A 368 1.45 -2.05 10.84
C GLN A 368 1.10 -3.54 10.63
N ASP A 369 -0.13 -3.94 10.94
CA ASP A 369 -0.65 -5.31 10.71
C ASP A 369 -0.54 -5.73 9.23
N ARG A 370 -0.50 -4.74 8.32
CA ARG A 370 -0.34 -4.90 6.87
C ARG A 370 1.10 -4.77 6.36
N MET A 371 2.08 -4.65 7.25
CA MET A 371 3.46 -5.06 6.98
C MET A 371 3.52 -6.58 7.03
N ASN A 372 2.95 -7.19 8.07
CA ASN A 372 2.98 -8.63 8.32
C ASN A 372 2.06 -9.41 7.35
N THR A 373 0.95 -8.82 6.92
CA THR A 373 0.08 -9.42 5.88
C THR A 373 -0.38 -8.43 4.80
N LEU A 374 -0.03 -8.68 3.53
CA LEU A 374 -1.00 -8.92 2.43
C LEU A 374 -0.42 -8.74 1.02
N GLN A 375 -0.63 -9.77 0.20
CA GLN A 375 -0.47 -9.82 -1.26
C GLN A 375 -1.58 -9.06 -2.04
N SER A 376 -2.65 -8.64 -1.36
CA SER A 376 -3.97 -8.37 -1.94
C SER A 376 -4.19 -6.97 -2.55
N LEU A 377 -3.42 -6.60 -3.58
CA LEU A 377 -3.63 -5.38 -4.37
C LEU A 377 -4.05 -5.59 -5.83
N ALA A 378 -4.02 -6.83 -6.33
CA ALA A 378 -4.39 -7.16 -7.72
C ALA A 378 -5.86 -6.82 -8.08
N SER A 379 -6.75 -6.66 -7.09
CA SER A 379 -8.17 -6.44 -7.35
C SER A 379 -8.48 -5.07 -7.96
N VAL A 380 -7.66 -4.02 -7.76
CA VAL A 380 -8.02 -2.66 -8.19
C VAL A 380 -8.14 -2.55 -9.72
N THR A 381 -7.31 -3.29 -10.47
CA THR A 381 -7.25 -3.27 -11.94
C THR A 381 -8.57 -3.65 -12.61
N GLY A 382 -9.31 -4.60 -12.03
CA GLY A 382 -10.58 -5.07 -12.60
C GLY A 382 -11.72 -4.05 -12.54
N VAL A 383 -11.66 -3.08 -11.61
CA VAL A 383 -12.64 -1.98 -11.55
C VAL A 383 -12.41 -1.01 -12.72
N THR A 384 -11.14 -0.70 -13.00
CA THR A 384 -10.76 0.17 -14.13
C THR A 384 -11.18 -0.45 -15.46
N LEU A 385 -11.06 -1.77 -15.60
CA LEU A 385 -11.45 -2.50 -16.82
C LEU A 385 -12.94 -2.31 -17.16
N LEU A 386 -13.84 -2.62 -16.22
CA LEU A 386 -15.29 -2.49 -16.41
C LEU A 386 -15.75 -1.02 -16.50
N GLY A 387 -15.15 -0.13 -15.70
CA GLY A 387 -15.50 1.29 -15.72
C GLY A 387 -15.11 1.99 -17.03
N VAL A 388 -13.98 1.62 -17.64
CA VAL A 388 -13.56 2.16 -18.94
C VAL A 388 -14.50 1.72 -20.05
N LEU A 389 -14.76 0.41 -20.20
CA LEU A 389 -15.53 -0.12 -21.35
C LEU A 389 -16.90 0.55 -21.49
N SER A 390 -17.60 0.80 -20.39
CA SER A 390 -18.90 1.51 -20.42
C SER A 390 -18.77 3.00 -20.76
N LEU A 391 -17.68 3.66 -20.33
CA LEU A 391 -17.44 5.08 -20.60
C LEU A 391 -16.96 5.33 -22.04
N THR A 392 -16.09 4.49 -22.59
CA THR A 392 -15.68 4.62 -23.99
C THR A 392 -16.81 4.28 -24.95
N ALA A 393 -17.65 3.27 -24.66
CA ALA A 393 -18.81 2.96 -25.49
C ALA A 393 -19.79 4.13 -25.62
N VAL A 394 -20.14 4.77 -24.49
CA VAL A 394 -21.06 5.94 -24.47
C VAL A 394 -20.39 7.21 -24.99
N GLY A 395 -19.08 7.39 -24.75
CA GLY A 395 -18.33 8.50 -25.31
C GLY A 395 -18.25 8.45 -26.85
N MET A 396 -18.01 7.26 -27.42
CA MET A 396 -17.89 7.09 -28.86
C MET A 396 -19.22 7.29 -29.62
N THR A 397 -20.37 6.87 -29.08
CA THR A 397 -21.66 7.12 -29.73
C THR A 397 -22.08 8.59 -29.69
N ILE A 398 -21.66 9.33 -28.66
CA ILE A 398 -21.85 10.80 -28.59
C ILE A 398 -20.87 11.52 -29.55
N LEU A 399 -19.64 11.02 -29.71
CA LEU A 399 -18.71 11.50 -30.75
C LEU A 399 -19.26 11.28 -32.16
N GLU A 400 -19.87 10.13 -32.45
CA GLU A 400 -20.39 9.79 -33.78
C GLU A 400 -21.49 10.77 -34.24
N ALA A 401 -22.29 11.32 -33.30
CA ALA A 401 -23.25 12.39 -33.57
C ALA A 401 -22.59 13.77 -33.78
N ALA A 402 -21.50 14.08 -33.07
CA ALA A 402 -20.75 15.34 -33.24
C ALA A 402 -19.86 15.36 -34.49
N ALA A 403 -19.48 14.19 -35.01
CA ALA A 403 -18.54 14.01 -36.11
C ALA A 403 -19.04 14.53 -37.48
N ALA A 404 -20.34 14.75 -37.64
CA ALA A 404 -20.98 15.11 -38.91
C ALA A 404 -20.81 16.59 -39.34
N GLY A 405 -20.11 17.43 -38.57
CA GLY A 405 -20.15 18.90 -38.74
C GLY A 405 -18.82 19.67 -38.73
N ALA A 406 -17.66 19.01 -38.77
CA ALA A 406 -16.35 19.67 -38.61
C ALA A 406 -15.45 19.54 -39.86
N GLY A 407 -14.91 20.67 -40.34
CA GLY A 407 -14.01 20.74 -41.51
C GLY A 407 -12.54 20.46 -41.20
N THR A 408 -11.71 20.42 -42.24
CA THR A 408 -10.29 20.04 -42.20
C THR A 408 -9.35 21.24 -42.06
N ALA A 409 -8.82 21.46 -40.84
CA ALA A 409 -7.69 22.36 -40.59
C ALA A 409 -6.82 21.80 -39.45
N GLY A 410 -5.54 21.52 -39.74
CA GLY A 410 -4.68 20.74 -38.84
C GLY A 410 -4.07 21.55 -37.70
N THR A 411 -4.36 21.15 -36.46
CA THR A 411 -3.60 21.47 -35.24
C THR A 411 -3.61 20.27 -34.29
N ALA A 412 -2.55 20.07 -33.51
CA ALA A 412 -2.43 18.92 -32.63
C ALA A 412 -3.15 19.17 -31.29
N CYS A 413 -4.39 18.68 -31.16
CA CYS A 413 -5.05 18.48 -29.86
C CYS A 413 -6.13 17.40 -30.00
N VAL A 414 -6.47 16.65 -28.94
CA VAL A 414 -7.40 15.50 -29.02
C VAL A 414 -8.76 15.85 -29.66
N SER A 415 -9.31 17.03 -29.35
CA SER A 415 -10.56 17.53 -29.95
C SER A 415 -10.36 18.17 -31.34
N CYS A 416 -9.15 18.61 -31.69
CA CYS A 416 -8.79 19.16 -33.00
C CYS A 416 -8.71 18.06 -34.05
N LEU A 417 -8.19 16.89 -33.64
CA LEU A 417 -8.03 15.66 -34.44
C LEU A 417 -9.37 14.98 -34.83
N HIS A 418 -10.51 15.63 -34.56
CA HIS A 418 -11.84 15.05 -34.68
C HIS A 418 -12.32 14.92 -36.14
N SER A 419 -12.07 15.91 -37.01
CA SER A 419 -12.60 15.90 -38.39
C SER A 419 -11.87 14.93 -39.32
N SER A 420 -10.54 14.81 -39.21
CA SER A 420 -9.79 13.77 -39.95
C SER A 420 -9.93 12.39 -39.30
N GLY A 421 -10.00 12.34 -37.96
CA GLY A 421 -10.20 11.11 -37.20
C GLY A 421 -11.53 10.42 -37.49
N SER A 422 -12.62 11.18 -37.61
CA SER A 422 -13.94 10.63 -37.93
C SER A 422 -14.00 10.02 -39.33
N ILE A 423 -13.30 10.59 -40.32
CA ILE A 423 -13.29 10.06 -41.69
C ILE A 423 -12.55 8.71 -41.76
N TRP A 424 -11.36 8.58 -41.14
CA TRP A 424 -10.72 7.27 -41.03
C TRP A 424 -11.58 6.29 -40.22
N TRP A 425 -12.11 6.73 -39.08
CA TRP A 425 -12.97 5.89 -38.24
C TRP A 425 -14.16 5.33 -39.04
N ASN A 426 -14.84 6.18 -39.81
CA ASN A 426 -16.04 5.82 -40.55
C ASN A 426 -15.74 5.01 -41.83
N SER A 427 -14.51 4.99 -42.34
CA SER A 427 -14.09 4.03 -43.37
C SER A 427 -13.79 2.64 -42.80
N GLN A 428 -13.62 2.49 -41.48
CA GLN A 428 -13.41 1.18 -40.85
C GLN A 428 -14.74 0.45 -40.58
N SER A 429 -14.76 -0.85 -40.88
CA SER A 429 -15.89 -1.73 -40.54
C SER A 429 -16.10 -1.82 -39.03
N GLY A 430 -17.34 -2.10 -38.58
CA GLY A 430 -17.66 -2.25 -37.15
C GLY A 430 -16.77 -3.27 -36.42
N TRP A 431 -16.34 -4.32 -37.13
CA TRP A 431 -15.39 -5.32 -36.60
C TRP A 431 -13.96 -4.78 -36.48
N ALA A 432 -13.48 -3.99 -37.45
CA ALA A 432 -12.19 -3.32 -37.35
C ALA A 432 -12.19 -2.27 -36.22
N LYS A 433 -13.25 -1.45 -36.13
CA LYS A 433 -13.51 -0.51 -35.02
C LYS A 433 -13.43 -1.23 -33.65
N LEU A 434 -14.13 -2.36 -33.50
CA LEU A 434 -14.15 -3.16 -32.27
C LEU A 434 -12.78 -3.77 -31.95
N ALA A 435 -12.18 -4.48 -32.91
CA ALA A 435 -10.91 -5.17 -32.74
C ALA A 435 -9.77 -4.20 -32.42
N PHE A 436 -9.78 -3.00 -33.01
CA PHE A 436 -8.81 -1.95 -32.69
C PHE A 436 -8.91 -1.50 -31.23
N PHE A 437 -10.11 -1.15 -30.77
CA PHE A 437 -10.30 -0.74 -29.37
C PHE A 437 -9.98 -1.87 -28.39
N PHE A 438 -10.45 -3.10 -28.63
CA PHE A 438 -10.12 -4.25 -27.79
C PHE A 438 -8.61 -4.55 -27.77
N GLY A 439 -7.93 -4.43 -28.91
CA GLY A 439 -6.48 -4.57 -29.03
C GLY A 439 -5.72 -3.53 -28.20
N ALA A 440 -5.97 -2.24 -28.41
CA ALA A 440 -5.30 -1.17 -27.65
C ALA A 440 -5.65 -1.18 -26.15
N PHE A 441 -6.91 -1.50 -25.81
CA PHE A 441 -7.38 -1.57 -24.43
C PHE A 441 -6.79 -2.77 -23.68
N ILE A 442 -6.83 -3.97 -24.26
CA ILE A 442 -6.27 -5.14 -23.58
C ILE A 442 -4.74 -5.16 -23.69
N LEU A 443 -4.11 -4.51 -24.67
CA LEU A 443 -2.69 -4.14 -24.60
C LEU A 443 -2.43 -3.34 -23.32
N SER A 444 -3.19 -2.27 -23.08
CA SER A 444 -3.02 -1.42 -21.90
C SER A 444 -3.22 -2.19 -20.59
N CYS A 445 -4.33 -2.92 -20.50
CA CYS A 445 -4.76 -3.62 -19.29
C CYS A 445 -4.10 -4.99 -19.08
N SER A 446 -3.41 -5.51 -20.09
CA SER A 446 -2.43 -6.58 -19.95
C SER A 446 -1.06 -5.98 -19.64
N PHE A 447 -0.40 -5.27 -20.57
CA PHE A 447 1.02 -4.89 -20.45
C PHE A 447 1.36 -4.15 -19.14
N PHE A 448 0.70 -3.03 -18.83
CA PHE A 448 1.06 -2.24 -17.64
C PHE A 448 0.79 -2.98 -16.30
N PRO A 449 -0.33 -3.72 -16.13
CA PRO A 449 -0.55 -4.58 -14.95
C PRO A 449 0.21 -5.91 -14.98
N PHE A 450 0.52 -6.48 -16.14
CA PHE A 450 1.18 -7.79 -16.32
C PHE A 450 2.53 -7.81 -15.65
N TRP A 451 3.34 -6.75 -15.78
CA TRP A 451 4.61 -6.64 -15.04
C TRP A 451 4.44 -6.73 -13.51
N SER A 452 3.26 -6.39 -12.96
CA SER A 452 2.94 -6.58 -11.54
C SER A 452 2.43 -7.98 -11.16
N THR A 453 2.12 -8.83 -12.14
CA THR A 453 1.63 -10.21 -11.97
C THR A 453 2.69 -11.22 -12.37
N ALA A 454 3.33 -11.05 -13.53
CA ALA A 454 4.56 -11.74 -13.92
C ALA A 454 5.65 -11.56 -12.85
N GLY A 455 5.84 -10.32 -12.33
CA GLY A 455 6.74 -10.07 -11.21
C GLY A 455 6.37 -10.77 -9.89
N ARG A 456 5.17 -11.35 -9.75
CA ARG A 456 4.81 -12.23 -8.62
C ARG A 456 5.01 -13.71 -8.96
N ALA A 457 4.71 -14.11 -10.19
CA ALA A 457 4.98 -15.46 -10.70
C ALA A 457 6.49 -15.78 -10.72
N PHE A 458 7.33 -14.86 -11.20
CA PHE A 458 8.79 -14.95 -11.16
C PHE A 458 9.37 -14.83 -9.73
N ALA A 459 8.57 -14.44 -8.75
CA ALA A 459 8.97 -14.29 -7.36
C ALA A 459 8.31 -15.35 -6.46
N GLY A 460 8.18 -16.59 -6.99
CA GLY A 460 7.88 -17.80 -6.22
C GLY A 460 6.59 -17.80 -5.41
N GLU A 461 5.70 -16.82 -5.61
CA GLU A 461 4.72 -16.38 -4.62
C GLU A 461 3.48 -17.30 -4.56
N ARG A 462 3.72 -18.60 -4.26
CA ARG A 462 2.71 -19.63 -4.00
C ARG A 462 1.65 -19.04 -3.06
N THR A 463 0.42 -18.96 -3.55
CA THR A 463 -0.73 -18.60 -2.71
C THR A 463 -1.08 -19.80 -1.82
N THR A 464 -0.33 -19.96 -0.73
CA THR A 464 -0.70 -20.86 0.36
C THR A 464 -1.99 -20.35 1.00
N ALA A 465 -3.12 -20.88 0.51
CA ALA A 465 -4.37 -20.80 1.24
C ALA A 465 -4.16 -21.58 2.54
N VAL A 466 -4.06 -20.87 3.66
CA VAL A 466 -3.94 -21.50 4.98
C VAL A 466 -5.30 -22.07 5.35
N GLN A 467 -5.57 -23.29 4.92
CA GLN A 467 -6.57 -24.16 5.52
C GLN A 467 -5.94 -24.78 6.77
N SER A 468 -6.35 -24.29 7.93
CA SER A 468 -6.00 -24.89 9.23
C SER A 468 -6.97 -26.02 9.54
N THR A 469 -6.87 -27.10 8.75
CA THR A 469 -7.55 -28.39 8.94
C THR A 469 -6.53 -29.45 8.58
N GLY A 470 -6.26 -30.39 9.48
CA GLY A 470 -5.48 -31.57 9.15
C GLY A 470 -6.27 -32.41 8.16
N ASP A 471 -5.75 -32.52 6.93
CA ASP A 471 -5.29 -33.79 6.37
C ASP A 471 -4.49 -33.50 5.10
N ALA A 472 -3.43 -34.27 4.88
CA ALA A 472 -2.47 -34.03 3.82
C ALA A 472 -2.59 -35.11 2.74
N ASP A 473 -3.49 -34.91 1.78
CA ASP A 473 -3.37 -35.60 0.49
C ASP A 473 -3.88 -34.79 -0.71
N GLY A 474 -3.29 -35.09 -1.87
CA GLY A 474 -3.63 -34.64 -3.22
C GLY A 474 -4.39 -33.33 -3.47
N VAL A 475 -3.68 -32.23 -3.76
CA VAL A 475 -3.89 -31.38 -4.98
C VAL A 475 -2.78 -30.32 -5.12
N ALA A 476 -1.92 -30.49 -6.13
CA ALA A 476 -0.86 -29.54 -6.48
C ALA A 476 -1.20 -28.74 -7.75
N SER A 477 -2.15 -27.80 -7.65
CA SER A 477 -2.66 -27.05 -8.81
C SER A 477 -2.17 -25.60 -8.89
N SER A 478 -1.36 -25.25 -9.92
CA SER A 478 -1.37 -23.96 -10.65
C SER A 478 -0.12 -23.65 -11.51
N LEU A 479 0.54 -24.65 -12.11
CA LEU A 479 1.31 -24.42 -13.36
C LEU A 479 1.47 -25.69 -14.19
N THR A 480 1.80 -26.81 -13.53
CA THR A 480 1.97 -28.15 -14.13
C THR A 480 0.74 -28.62 -14.91
N GLY A 481 -0.44 -28.65 -14.29
CA GLY A 481 -1.65 -29.18 -14.92
C GLY A 481 -2.07 -28.54 -16.25
N GLY A 482 -1.60 -27.32 -16.57
CA GLY A 482 -1.78 -26.71 -17.90
C GLY A 482 -0.81 -27.27 -18.96
N ILE A 483 0.40 -27.64 -18.54
CA ILE A 483 1.40 -28.33 -19.36
C ILE A 483 0.99 -29.81 -19.53
N ASP A 484 0.55 -30.48 -18.46
CA ASP A 484 0.13 -31.88 -18.50
C ASP A 484 -1.10 -32.08 -19.41
N TYR A 485 -2.04 -31.14 -19.40
CA TYR A 485 -3.16 -31.12 -20.35
C TYR A 485 -2.69 -30.98 -21.81
N MET A 486 -1.64 -30.20 -22.09
CA MET A 486 -1.05 -30.09 -23.44
C MET A 486 -0.20 -31.32 -23.82
N LEU A 487 0.48 -31.95 -22.87
CA LEU A 487 1.26 -33.18 -23.10
C LEU A 487 0.38 -34.35 -23.52
N ASN A 488 -0.86 -34.41 -23.04
CA ASN A 488 -1.81 -35.48 -23.31
C ASN A 488 -2.62 -35.31 -24.61
N HIS A 489 -2.32 -34.33 -25.47
CA HIS A 489 -3.01 -34.13 -26.75
C HIS A 489 -2.07 -34.31 -27.97
N PRO A 490 -2.43 -35.13 -28.99
CA PRO A 490 -1.45 -35.69 -29.93
C PRO A 490 -0.55 -34.70 -30.70
N PRO A 491 -1.03 -33.59 -31.30
CA PRO A 491 -0.18 -32.75 -32.15
C PRO A 491 0.84 -31.90 -31.37
N ALA A 492 0.66 -31.71 -30.06
CA ALA A 492 1.59 -30.95 -29.23
C ALA A 492 2.76 -31.80 -28.69
N HIS A 493 2.56 -33.13 -28.59
CA HIS A 493 3.49 -34.05 -27.94
C HIS A 493 4.90 -34.06 -28.55
N ALA A 494 5.00 -34.00 -29.89
CA ALA A 494 6.29 -34.00 -30.59
C ALA A 494 7.14 -32.74 -30.31
N ALA A 495 6.52 -31.55 -30.30
CA ALA A 495 7.20 -30.30 -29.99
C ALA A 495 7.63 -30.24 -28.51
N ALA A 496 6.79 -30.72 -27.61
CA ALA A 496 7.12 -30.84 -26.19
C ALA A 496 8.28 -31.82 -25.93
N LEU A 497 8.31 -32.96 -26.63
CA LEU A 497 9.43 -33.91 -26.58
C LEU A 497 10.74 -33.30 -27.10
N ALA A 498 10.70 -32.60 -28.24
CA ALA A 498 11.87 -31.92 -28.79
C ALA A 498 12.42 -30.86 -27.81
N LEU A 499 11.55 -30.06 -27.20
CA LEU A 499 11.94 -29.08 -26.18
C LEU A 499 12.52 -29.75 -24.92
N LYS A 500 11.87 -30.82 -24.42
CA LYS A 500 12.32 -31.59 -23.24
C LYS A 500 13.67 -32.28 -23.48
N GLN A 501 13.91 -32.81 -24.68
CA GLN A 501 15.23 -33.35 -25.06
C GLN A 501 16.28 -32.24 -25.23
N GLY A 502 15.92 -31.09 -25.82
CA GLY A 502 16.81 -29.92 -25.92
C GLY A 502 17.25 -29.42 -24.54
N MET A 503 16.31 -29.23 -23.62
CA MET A 503 16.60 -28.86 -22.22
C MET A 503 17.45 -29.92 -21.51
N LYS A 504 17.16 -31.22 -21.70
CA LYS A 504 17.96 -32.29 -21.08
C LYS A 504 19.40 -32.31 -21.60
N ARG A 505 19.61 -32.07 -22.90
CA ARG A 505 20.95 -31.89 -23.50
C ARG A 505 21.66 -30.65 -22.95
N LEU A 506 20.97 -29.52 -22.82
CA LEU A 506 21.53 -28.28 -22.26
C LEU A 506 21.95 -28.45 -20.79
N GLN A 507 21.12 -29.14 -20.00
CA GLN A 507 21.42 -29.45 -18.60
C GLN A 507 22.59 -30.45 -18.48
N GLN A 508 22.68 -31.43 -19.40
CA GLN A 508 23.80 -32.35 -19.49
C GLN A 508 25.11 -31.69 -19.97
N SER A 509 25.06 -30.63 -20.79
CA SER A 509 26.26 -29.84 -21.09
C SER A 509 26.68 -28.98 -19.90
N LEU A 510 25.73 -28.32 -19.21
CA LEU A 510 26.03 -27.46 -18.06
C LEU A 510 26.62 -28.23 -16.87
N HIS A 511 26.17 -29.46 -16.60
CA HIS A 511 26.81 -30.30 -15.56
C HIS A 511 28.13 -30.94 -15.99
N ARG A 512 28.49 -30.92 -17.28
CA ARG A 512 29.76 -31.51 -17.76
C ARG A 512 30.98 -30.67 -17.39
N ASP A 513 30.80 -29.37 -17.18
CA ASP A 513 31.89 -28.44 -16.81
C ASP A 513 32.10 -28.32 -15.30
N GLU A 514 31.15 -28.78 -14.46
CA GLU A 514 31.19 -28.59 -12.99
C GLU A 514 31.54 -29.85 -12.16
N THR A 515 31.62 -31.05 -12.76
CA THR A 515 31.73 -32.33 -12.00
C THR A 515 32.89 -33.26 -12.39
N ALA A 516 34.08 -32.71 -12.60
CA ALA A 516 35.33 -33.48 -12.58
C ALA A 516 35.87 -33.64 -11.14
N GLY A 517 35.16 -34.35 -10.25
CA GLY A 517 35.61 -34.50 -8.86
C GLY A 517 34.78 -35.40 -7.93
N THR A 518 35.21 -36.65 -7.78
CA THR A 518 34.90 -37.60 -6.67
C THR A 518 33.43 -38.03 -6.43
N ALA A 519 33.26 -39.28 -5.95
CA ALA A 519 31.98 -40.01 -5.86
C ALA A 519 31.76 -40.61 -4.45
N SER A 520 30.72 -41.45 -4.31
CA SER A 520 30.37 -42.29 -3.12
C SER A 520 29.63 -41.55 -1.99
N SER A 521 28.60 -42.09 -1.31
CA SER A 521 27.88 -43.39 -1.43
C SER A 521 26.48 -43.36 -0.76
N MET A 522 25.64 -44.36 -1.10
CA MET A 522 24.70 -45.18 -0.28
C MET A 522 24.37 -44.77 1.18
N SER A 523 23.18 -45.02 1.76
CA SER A 523 21.88 -45.62 1.34
C SER A 523 20.79 -45.19 2.39
N SER A 524 19.63 -45.81 2.69
CA SER A 524 18.87 -47.03 2.31
C SER A 524 17.38 -46.85 2.74
N GLU A 525 16.51 -47.84 2.50
CA GLU A 525 15.09 -47.88 2.90
C GLU A 525 14.85 -48.18 4.41
N PHE A 526 13.61 -47.96 4.87
CA PHE A 526 12.83 -48.95 5.65
C PHE A 526 11.31 -48.68 5.57
N GLU A 527 10.47 -49.69 5.82
CA GLU A 527 9.00 -49.70 5.72
C GLU A 527 8.29 -50.05 7.07
N GLU A 528 6.95 -50.17 7.03
CA GLU A 528 6.02 -50.70 8.07
C GLU A 528 5.81 -49.83 9.34
N ASP A 529 4.73 -49.95 10.13
CA ASP A 529 3.58 -50.90 10.13
C ASP A 529 2.21 -50.19 10.37
N GLN A 530 1.14 -50.97 10.51
CA GLN A 530 -0.29 -50.61 10.51
C GLN A 530 -0.93 -50.41 11.92
N ARG A 531 -2.27 -50.24 11.93
CA ARG A 531 -3.26 -50.48 13.01
C ARG A 531 -3.42 -49.39 14.09
N ASP A 532 -4.60 -49.24 14.74
CA ASP A 532 -5.89 -49.95 14.57
C ASP A 532 -7.12 -49.03 14.84
N GLN A 533 -8.33 -49.54 14.62
CA GLN A 533 -9.61 -48.84 14.83
C GLN A 533 -10.13 -48.95 16.28
N MET A 534 -10.96 -47.99 16.74
CA MET A 534 -12.01 -48.20 17.75
C MET A 534 -13.13 -47.15 17.64
N GLU A 535 -14.31 -47.44 18.22
CA GLU A 535 -15.61 -46.84 17.88
C GLU A 535 -16.11 -45.76 18.86
N GLU A 536 -17.24 -45.10 18.51
CA GLU A 536 -18.03 -44.24 19.41
C GLU A 536 -18.73 -45.05 20.53
N PRO A 537 -19.35 -44.38 21.53
CA PRO A 537 -20.82 -44.34 21.48
C PRO A 537 -21.47 -43.00 21.85
N LEU A 538 -22.76 -42.85 21.49
CA LEU A 538 -23.65 -41.76 21.92
C LEU A 538 -24.31 -42.04 23.29
N GLU A 539 -24.78 -40.97 23.97
CA GLU A 539 -26.03 -40.80 24.76
C GLU A 539 -25.88 -39.55 25.68
N ASP A 540 -26.92 -38.92 26.26
CA ASP A 540 -28.22 -38.49 25.71
C ASP A 540 -28.76 -37.27 26.53
N ASN A 541 -29.88 -36.68 26.07
CA ASN A 541 -30.75 -35.64 26.64
C ASN A 541 -30.65 -35.25 28.14
N GLY A 542 -30.72 -33.94 28.40
CA GLY A 542 -30.97 -33.35 29.72
C GLY A 542 -31.50 -31.91 29.64
N THR A 543 -32.82 -31.72 29.75
CA THR A 543 -33.51 -30.44 29.47
C THR A 543 -33.96 -29.72 30.75
N SER A 544 -34.33 -28.43 30.63
CA SER A 544 -35.04 -27.59 31.61
C SER A 544 -34.18 -26.86 32.67
N SER A 545 -34.56 -25.68 33.17
CA SER A 545 -34.93 -24.40 32.52
C SER A 545 -35.10 -23.34 33.60
N THR A 546 -34.73 -22.08 33.32
CA THR A 546 -35.40 -20.92 33.95
C THR A 546 -35.22 -19.67 33.11
N LYS A 547 -36.30 -18.92 32.97
CA LYS A 547 -36.28 -17.48 32.66
C LYS A 547 -36.02 -16.71 33.98
N GLU A 548 -35.83 -15.40 34.05
CA GLU A 548 -36.06 -14.31 33.11
C GLU A 548 -35.30 -13.08 33.63
N LYS A 549 -34.59 -12.29 32.78
CA LYS A 549 -34.37 -10.85 33.03
C LYS A 549 -33.75 -10.05 31.87
N GLU A 550 -34.27 -8.83 31.75
CA GLU A 550 -33.65 -7.59 31.24
C GLU A 550 -33.03 -7.58 29.83
N ASN A 551 -33.88 -7.18 28.87
CA ASN A 551 -33.47 -6.67 27.56
C ASN A 551 -32.70 -5.34 27.66
N ALA A 552 -31.41 -5.40 27.96
CA ALA A 552 -30.45 -4.38 27.54
C ALA A 552 -29.60 -4.97 26.41
N SER A 553 -29.55 -4.33 25.23
CA SER A 553 -28.59 -4.73 24.20
C SER A 553 -27.17 -4.58 24.75
N PRO A 554 -26.38 -5.66 24.90
CA PRO A 554 -25.08 -5.58 25.53
C PRO A 554 -24.19 -4.64 24.71
N ALA A 555 -23.53 -3.70 25.40
CA ALA A 555 -22.54 -2.84 24.76
C ALA A 555 -21.50 -3.74 24.07
N PRO A 556 -21.13 -3.45 22.80
CA PRO A 556 -20.38 -4.39 21.98
C PRO A 556 -19.06 -4.74 22.66
N ALA A 557 -18.92 -6.03 23.01
CA ALA A 557 -17.82 -6.53 23.82
C ALA A 557 -16.48 -5.98 23.32
N HIS A 558 -15.75 -5.29 24.21
CA HIS A 558 -14.48 -4.69 23.85
C HIS A 558 -13.46 -5.80 23.56
N VAL A 559 -13.25 -6.07 22.27
CA VAL A 559 -12.24 -7.02 21.80
C VAL A 559 -10.86 -6.50 22.20
N LEU A 560 -10.37 -7.00 23.33
CA LEU A 560 -8.98 -6.92 23.75
C LEU A 560 -8.12 -7.53 22.63
N ARG A 561 -6.98 -6.91 22.33
CA ARG A 561 -6.19 -7.16 21.12
C ARG A 561 -4.77 -7.66 21.44
N PHE A 562 -4.17 -7.10 22.48
CA PHE A 562 -2.81 -7.35 22.93
C PHE A 562 -2.77 -8.03 24.30
N THR A 563 -3.86 -7.98 25.08
CA THR A 563 -4.02 -8.83 26.26
C THR A 563 -4.28 -10.28 25.83
N THR A 564 -3.44 -11.19 26.29
CA THR A 564 -3.51 -12.64 26.09
C THR A 564 -3.71 -13.34 27.42
N ASP A 565 -3.92 -14.66 27.41
CA ASP A 565 -4.08 -15.43 28.65
C ASP A 565 -2.77 -15.50 29.47
N LEU A 566 -1.61 -15.39 28.82
CA LEU A 566 -0.33 -15.16 29.49
C LEU A 566 -0.30 -13.79 30.20
N THR A 567 -0.84 -12.74 29.56
CA THR A 567 -1.00 -11.41 30.21
C THR A 567 -1.87 -11.54 31.45
N ARG A 568 -3.02 -12.22 31.32
CA ARG A 568 -3.98 -12.41 32.41
C ARG A 568 -3.36 -13.16 33.58
N SER A 569 -2.74 -14.30 33.31
CA SER A 569 -2.14 -15.12 34.37
C SER A 569 -1.02 -14.36 35.09
N HIS A 570 -0.19 -13.60 34.37
CA HIS A 570 0.78 -12.72 35.01
C HIS A 570 0.13 -11.59 35.84
N VAL A 571 -0.91 -10.93 35.34
CA VAL A 571 -1.51 -9.75 36.00
C VAL A 571 -2.44 -10.13 37.16
N HIS A 572 -3.17 -11.24 37.06
CA HIS A 572 -4.19 -11.66 38.03
C HIS A 572 -3.71 -12.80 38.93
N ASP A 573 -3.09 -13.86 38.41
CA ASP A 573 -2.71 -15.05 39.20
C ASP A 573 -1.32 -14.91 39.85
N GLY A 574 -0.42 -14.20 39.16
CA GLY A 574 1.00 -14.05 39.53
C GLY A 574 1.90 -15.16 38.99
N GLY A 575 3.21 -14.94 39.08
CA GLY A 575 4.20 -15.95 38.68
C GLY A 575 4.30 -17.09 39.70
N ILE A 576 4.26 -18.33 39.23
CA ILE A 576 4.43 -19.53 40.05
C ILE A 576 5.86 -20.10 39.89
N THR A 577 6.50 -20.44 41.00
CA THR A 577 7.76 -21.20 41.03
C THR A 577 7.50 -22.66 40.64
N PRO A 578 8.26 -23.25 39.70
CA PRO A 578 8.13 -24.67 39.34
C PRO A 578 8.27 -25.61 40.55
N PRO A 579 7.55 -26.75 40.60
CA PRO A 579 7.54 -27.63 41.78
C PRO A 579 8.91 -28.12 42.24
N GLU A 580 9.80 -28.43 41.29
CA GLU A 580 11.17 -28.91 41.54
C GLU A 580 12.10 -27.85 42.14
N SER A 581 11.74 -26.57 42.03
CA SER A 581 12.43 -25.43 42.65
C SER A 581 11.60 -24.78 43.75
N ALA A 582 10.54 -25.45 44.23
CA ALA A 582 9.73 -24.97 45.33
C ALA A 582 10.60 -24.85 46.59
N SER A 583 10.55 -23.67 47.21
CA SER A 583 11.19 -23.42 48.50
C SER A 583 10.68 -24.42 49.55
N PRO A 584 11.51 -24.90 50.51
CA PRO A 584 11.05 -25.79 51.58
C PRO A 584 9.88 -25.16 52.37
N PHE A 585 9.85 -23.83 52.45
CA PHE A 585 8.68 -23.06 52.83
C PHE A 585 7.62 -23.17 51.71
N ARG A 586 6.51 -23.88 51.96
CA ARG A 586 5.53 -24.49 50.99
C ARG A 586 4.73 -23.57 50.03
N GLY A 587 5.30 -22.47 49.51
CA GLY A 587 4.56 -21.41 48.80
C GLY A 587 4.93 -21.32 47.33
N LYS A 588 3.93 -21.11 46.48
CA LYS A 588 4.10 -21.17 45.02
C LYS A 588 4.38 -19.82 44.35
N TRP A 589 3.93 -18.70 44.90
CA TRP A 589 4.11 -17.39 44.30
C TRP A 589 5.56 -16.89 44.37
N ASN A 590 6.10 -16.44 43.23
CA ASN A 590 7.49 -16.01 43.05
C ASN A 590 7.68 -14.48 43.08
N PHE A 591 6.71 -13.74 43.61
CA PHE A 591 6.65 -12.27 43.64
C PHE A 591 6.63 -11.57 42.28
N GLN A 592 6.50 -12.26 41.16
CA GLN A 592 6.23 -11.64 39.86
C GLN A 592 4.73 -11.51 39.62
N GLY A 593 4.33 -10.52 38.83
CA GLY A 593 2.91 -10.29 38.52
C GLY A 593 2.04 -9.93 39.73
N LEU A 594 0.79 -10.37 39.71
CA LEU A 594 -0.21 -10.24 40.79
C LEU A 594 -0.48 -8.77 41.19
N HIS A 595 -1.38 -8.14 40.44
CA HIS A 595 -1.82 -6.75 40.59
C HIS A 595 -3.33 -6.61 40.85
N ASN A 596 -4.07 -7.73 40.87
CA ASN A 596 -5.46 -7.80 41.31
C ASN A 596 -5.53 -7.91 42.84
N TRP A 597 -6.46 -7.20 43.49
CA TRP A 597 -6.60 -7.22 44.95
C TRP A 597 -7.23 -8.52 45.47
N ALA A 598 -8.24 -9.07 44.80
CA ALA A 598 -8.93 -10.28 45.26
C ALA A 598 -8.00 -11.49 45.22
N GLU A 599 -7.35 -11.70 44.07
CA GLU A 599 -6.36 -12.78 43.90
C GLU A 599 -5.14 -12.59 44.80
N LEU A 600 -4.73 -11.35 45.11
CA LEU A 600 -3.66 -11.14 46.09
C LEU A 600 -4.02 -11.77 47.44
N ILE A 601 -5.19 -11.43 48.01
CA ILE A 601 -5.59 -11.97 49.32
C ILE A 601 -5.61 -13.52 49.29
N HIS A 602 -6.22 -14.11 48.27
CA HIS A 602 -6.26 -15.56 48.09
C HIS A 602 -4.86 -16.19 47.96
N VAL A 603 -3.91 -15.55 47.26
CA VAL A 603 -2.51 -16.03 47.17
C VAL A 603 -1.76 -15.88 48.50
N LEU A 604 -2.00 -14.79 49.26
CA LEU A 604 -1.37 -14.59 50.57
C LEU A 604 -1.84 -15.66 51.57
N GLU A 605 -3.14 -15.96 51.59
CA GLU A 605 -3.72 -17.04 52.39
C GLU A 605 -3.18 -18.42 51.96
N ARG A 606 -3.16 -18.72 50.65
CA ARG A 606 -2.71 -20.02 50.11
C ARG A 606 -1.24 -20.34 50.43
N ASP A 607 -0.35 -19.34 50.33
CA ASP A 607 1.10 -19.54 50.39
C ASP A 607 1.74 -19.15 51.75
N ASN A 608 0.92 -18.81 52.76
CA ASN A 608 1.30 -18.33 54.09
C ASN A 608 2.14 -17.03 54.07
N TYR A 609 1.53 -15.95 53.59
CA TYR A 609 2.07 -14.59 53.66
C TYR A 609 1.22 -13.70 54.58
N THR A 610 1.89 -12.92 55.43
CA THR A 610 1.28 -11.86 56.23
C THR A 610 1.29 -10.53 55.47
N LEU A 611 0.14 -9.87 55.44
CA LEU A 611 -0.03 -8.52 54.89
C LEU A 611 0.36 -7.49 55.97
N LEU A 612 1.56 -6.89 55.85
CA LEU A 612 2.10 -5.98 56.87
C LEU A 612 1.49 -4.58 56.80
N THR A 613 1.36 -4.01 55.59
CA THR A 613 0.82 -2.65 55.40
C THR A 613 -0.02 -2.53 54.13
N VAL A 614 -0.96 -1.58 54.15
CA VAL A 614 -1.85 -1.25 53.03
C VAL A 614 -2.05 0.28 52.97
N GLU A 615 -1.30 0.97 52.11
CA GLU A 615 -1.50 2.40 51.79
C GLU A 615 -2.42 2.49 50.56
N GLU A 616 -3.69 2.86 50.73
CA GLU A 616 -4.59 3.18 49.61
C GLU A 616 -4.50 4.67 49.25
N LEU A 617 -4.07 4.95 48.01
CA LEU A 617 -3.87 6.32 47.53
C LEU A 617 -5.23 7.00 47.25
N PRO A 618 -5.59 8.09 47.95
CA PRO A 618 -6.95 8.63 47.90
C PRO A 618 -7.34 9.15 46.52
N GLU A 619 -6.39 9.66 45.73
CA GLU A 619 -6.65 10.27 44.42
C GLU A 619 -7.10 9.26 43.36
N ASN A 620 -6.70 7.99 43.47
CA ASN A 620 -6.87 7.00 42.42
C ASN A 620 -7.20 5.56 42.89
N GLY A 621 -7.18 5.29 44.20
CA GLY A 621 -7.50 3.97 44.78
C GLY A 621 -6.43 2.89 44.54
N ILE A 622 -5.30 3.22 43.91
CA ILE A 622 -4.15 2.30 43.79
C ILE A 622 -3.63 2.02 45.19
N ARG A 623 -3.42 0.75 45.54
CA ARG A 623 -2.80 0.40 46.82
C ARG A 623 -1.33 0.13 46.65
N ARG A 624 -0.56 0.52 47.66
CA ARG A 624 0.76 -0.02 47.95
C ARG A 624 0.60 -0.98 49.11
N VAL A 625 1.14 -2.18 48.97
CA VAL A 625 1.14 -3.19 50.03
C VAL A 625 2.56 -3.64 50.32
N ALA A 626 2.82 -3.92 51.59
CA ALA A 626 3.99 -4.66 52.03
C ALA A 626 3.54 -6.05 52.48
N VAL A 627 4.13 -7.10 51.92
CA VAL A 627 3.84 -8.49 52.28
C VAL A 627 5.13 -9.18 52.71
N GLN A 628 5.03 -10.00 53.75
CA GLN A 628 6.16 -10.75 54.30
C GLN A 628 5.71 -12.18 54.53
N ARG A 629 6.62 -13.13 54.32
CA ARG A 629 6.33 -14.54 54.56
C ARG A 629 6.76 -14.94 55.95
N THR A 630 5.95 -15.77 56.58
CA THR A 630 6.25 -16.40 57.87
C THR A 630 5.89 -17.87 57.75
N ALA A 631 6.86 -18.77 57.89
CA ALA A 631 6.65 -20.20 57.74
C ALA A 631 7.66 -20.99 58.58
N ASP A 632 7.22 -22.07 59.21
CA ASP A 632 8.11 -22.96 59.94
C ASP A 632 9.08 -23.65 58.96
N ASN A 633 10.35 -23.70 59.32
CA ASN A 633 11.37 -24.43 58.57
C ASN A 633 11.15 -25.93 58.76
N PRO A 634 10.83 -26.70 57.70
CA PRO A 634 10.57 -28.14 57.83
C PRO A 634 11.81 -28.96 58.19
N VAL A 635 13.01 -28.33 58.24
CA VAL A 635 14.28 -28.98 58.62
C VAL A 635 14.71 -28.61 60.05
N THR A 636 14.54 -27.35 60.48
CA THR A 636 15.01 -26.90 61.82
C THR A 636 13.90 -26.65 62.84
N GLY A 637 12.63 -26.55 62.41
CA GLY A 637 11.50 -26.17 63.27
C GLY A 637 11.47 -24.68 63.64
N GLU A 638 12.44 -23.88 63.20
CA GLU A 638 12.48 -22.44 63.45
C GLU A 638 11.54 -21.67 62.52
N ILE A 639 10.98 -20.56 62.99
CA ILE A 639 10.15 -19.66 62.18
C ILE A 639 11.05 -18.91 61.19
N PHE A 640 10.93 -19.22 59.91
CA PHE A 640 11.55 -18.43 58.84
C PHE A 640 10.66 -17.24 58.48
N THR A 641 11.27 -16.07 58.47
CA THR A 641 10.64 -14.81 58.05
C THR A 641 11.35 -14.28 56.80
N SER A 642 10.62 -14.01 55.72
CA SER A 642 11.22 -13.49 54.49
C SER A 642 11.57 -12.00 54.60
N VAL A 643 12.37 -11.50 53.65
CA VAL A 643 12.39 -10.06 53.34
C VAL A 643 10.98 -9.56 53.00
N THR A 644 10.75 -8.27 53.22
CA THR A 644 9.45 -7.63 52.96
C THR A 644 9.34 -7.19 51.51
N TYR A 645 8.31 -7.65 50.80
CA TYR A 645 8.09 -7.35 49.39
C TYR A 645 7.04 -6.25 49.20
N GLY A 646 7.42 -5.18 48.50
CA GLY A 646 6.52 -4.09 48.12
C GLY A 646 5.80 -4.34 46.79
N LYS A 647 4.49 -4.09 46.74
CA LYS A 647 3.66 -4.25 45.53
C LYS A 647 2.73 -3.06 45.31
N THR A 648 2.43 -2.76 44.05
CA THR A 648 1.33 -1.87 43.65
C THR A 648 0.17 -2.69 43.08
N ILE A 649 -1.04 -2.44 43.58
CA ILE A 649 -2.26 -3.21 43.33
C ILE A 649 -3.36 -2.26 42.81
N TYR A 650 -4.19 -2.73 41.89
CA TYR A 650 -5.32 -1.95 41.37
C TYR A 650 -6.41 -1.73 42.46
N PRO A 651 -7.30 -0.73 42.29
CA PRO A 651 -8.42 -0.52 43.21
C PRO A 651 -9.27 -1.78 43.40
N LYS A 652 -9.73 -2.06 44.64
CA LYS A 652 -10.37 -3.35 45.01
C LYS A 652 -11.68 -3.63 44.26
N HIS A 653 -12.31 -2.58 43.75
CA HIS A 653 -13.58 -2.64 43.03
C HIS A 653 -13.41 -2.83 41.51
N TYR A 654 -12.18 -2.92 40.99
CA TYR A 654 -11.94 -3.20 39.57
C TYR A 654 -11.90 -4.71 39.32
N THR A 655 -12.70 -5.17 38.36
CA THR A 655 -12.70 -6.56 37.90
C THR A 655 -11.46 -6.90 37.06
N PRO A 656 -11.10 -8.18 36.87
CA PRO A 656 -10.01 -8.60 35.98
C PRO A 656 -10.12 -8.00 34.57
N ALA A 657 -11.34 -7.97 34.02
CA ALA A 657 -11.61 -7.44 32.68
C ALA A 657 -11.43 -5.92 32.56
N GLU A 658 -11.70 -5.17 33.64
CA GLU A 658 -11.43 -3.72 33.68
C GLU A 658 -9.95 -3.42 33.83
N ILE A 659 -9.22 -4.24 34.61
CA ILE A 659 -7.76 -4.20 34.73
C ILE A 659 -7.11 -4.48 33.36
N ASP A 660 -7.50 -5.56 32.67
CA ASP A 660 -7.08 -5.88 31.29
C ASP A 660 -7.31 -4.68 30.35
N LEU A 661 -8.51 -4.07 30.42
CA LEU A 661 -8.91 -2.94 29.58
C LEU A 661 -8.11 -1.67 29.88
N LEU A 662 -7.60 -1.49 31.10
CA LEU A 662 -6.71 -0.37 31.46
C LEU A 662 -5.30 -0.58 30.89
N GLY A 663 -4.79 -1.80 30.90
CA GLY A 663 -3.55 -2.18 30.19
C GLY A 663 -3.64 -1.89 28.69
N GLU A 664 -4.73 -2.31 28.05
CA GLU A 664 -5.06 -1.98 26.66
C GLU A 664 -5.14 -0.47 26.39
N ARG A 665 -5.92 0.27 27.18
CA ARG A 665 -6.06 1.73 27.02
C ARG A 665 -4.71 2.43 27.12
N ALA A 666 -3.85 1.98 28.03
CA ALA A 666 -2.53 2.55 28.27
C ALA A 666 -1.58 2.26 27.09
N LEU A 667 -1.48 1.01 26.64
CA LEU A 667 -0.68 0.68 25.45
C LEU A 667 -1.16 1.46 24.22
N ASN A 668 -2.47 1.48 23.94
CA ASN A 668 -3.01 2.21 22.79
C ASN A 668 -2.75 3.72 22.88
N LYS A 669 -2.77 4.32 24.08
CA LYS A 669 -2.42 5.73 24.30
C LYS A 669 -0.93 6.00 24.04
N SER A 670 -0.04 5.10 24.47
CA SER A 670 1.41 5.18 24.21
C SER A 670 1.73 5.05 22.71
N ILE A 671 1.12 4.09 22.00
CA ILE A 671 1.24 3.93 20.53
C ILE A 671 0.81 5.22 19.81
N LEU A 672 -0.34 5.78 20.19
CA LEU A 672 -0.86 7.02 19.57
C LEU A 672 -0.03 8.27 19.93
N GLY A 673 0.66 8.25 21.08
CA GLY A 673 1.58 9.29 21.54
C GLY A 673 3.02 9.14 21.02
N ASN A 674 3.39 7.99 20.46
CA ASN A 674 4.78 7.60 20.18
C ASN A 674 5.66 7.63 21.45
N ARG A 675 5.17 7.06 22.56
CA ARG A 675 5.85 6.99 23.87
C ARG A 675 6.13 5.56 24.32
N LEU A 676 6.63 4.74 23.39
CA LEU A 676 7.15 3.41 23.67
C LEU A 676 8.67 3.51 23.82
N GLU A 677 9.19 2.99 24.92
CA GLU A 677 10.63 2.94 25.21
C GLU A 677 11.13 1.53 24.88
N ALA A 678 12.14 1.41 24.01
CA ALA A 678 12.70 0.11 23.65
C ALA A 678 13.72 -0.35 24.71
N ILE A 679 13.51 -1.51 25.32
CA ILE A 679 14.55 -2.24 26.07
C ILE A 679 15.26 -3.17 25.09
N THR A 680 16.58 -2.99 24.96
CA THR A 680 17.46 -3.91 24.26
C THR A 680 18.37 -4.66 25.22
N ASP A 681 18.85 -5.83 24.81
CA ASP A 681 19.95 -6.53 25.48
C ASP A 681 21.30 -5.82 25.24
N PRO A 682 22.40 -6.25 25.87
CA PRO A 682 23.74 -5.70 25.64
C PRO A 682 24.28 -5.87 24.21
N LYS A 683 23.64 -6.68 23.36
CA LYS A 683 23.97 -6.87 21.94
C LYS A 683 23.09 -6.00 21.02
N GLY A 684 22.20 -5.18 21.57
CA GLY A 684 21.27 -4.31 20.84
C GLY A 684 20.01 -5.01 20.32
N GLN A 685 19.75 -6.26 20.71
CA GLN A 685 18.53 -6.99 20.34
C GLN A 685 17.35 -6.51 21.17
N LEU A 686 16.23 -6.18 20.53
CA LEU A 686 15.01 -5.72 21.18
C LEU A 686 14.37 -6.85 22.02
N LEU A 687 14.33 -6.67 23.34
CA LEU A 687 13.70 -7.61 24.27
C LEU A 687 12.21 -7.30 24.47
N THR A 688 11.87 -6.03 24.72
CA THR A 688 10.50 -5.58 24.98
C THR A 688 10.37 -4.06 24.79
N TYR A 689 9.15 -3.59 24.57
CA TYR A 689 8.82 -2.17 24.73
C TYR A 689 8.19 -1.91 26.09
N LEU A 690 8.63 -0.87 26.79
CA LEU A 690 7.86 -0.30 27.91
C LEU A 690 6.81 0.69 27.39
N PHE A 691 5.68 0.75 28.09
CA PHE A 691 4.75 1.87 28.08
C PHE A 691 4.49 2.37 29.50
N ARG A 692 4.25 3.67 29.65
CA ARG A 692 3.76 4.31 30.89
C ARG A 692 2.74 5.37 30.52
N GLU A 693 1.49 5.19 30.91
CA GLU A 693 0.39 6.09 30.53
C GLU A 693 -0.66 6.21 31.61
N GLU A 694 -1.15 7.44 31.80
CA GLU A 694 -2.36 7.72 32.57
C GLU A 694 -3.62 7.43 31.76
N VAL A 695 -4.55 6.66 32.33
CA VAL A 695 -5.82 6.27 31.71
C VAL A 695 -6.99 6.49 32.67
N VAL A 696 -8.18 6.69 32.13
CA VAL A 696 -9.41 6.87 32.94
C VAL A 696 -9.97 5.49 33.30
N GLY A 697 -10.15 5.26 34.60
CA GLY A 697 -10.77 4.08 35.21
C GLY A 697 -12.29 3.98 34.95
N PRO A 698 -12.92 2.84 35.27
CA PRO A 698 -14.38 2.70 35.24
C PRO A 698 -15.08 3.68 36.21
N ASP A 699 -14.45 4.01 37.33
CA ASP A 699 -14.90 5.00 38.32
C ASP A 699 -14.51 6.45 37.97
N GLY A 700 -14.03 6.72 36.76
CA GLY A 700 -13.63 8.04 36.28
C GLY A 700 -12.30 8.57 36.83
N LYS A 701 -11.64 7.86 37.76
CA LYS A 701 -10.34 8.26 38.32
C LYS A 701 -9.21 8.12 37.29
N ILE A 702 -8.11 8.85 37.50
CA ILE A 702 -6.92 8.76 36.64
C ILE A 702 -5.95 7.72 37.23
N ILE A 703 -5.77 6.63 36.51
CA ILE A 703 -4.91 5.50 36.87
C ILE A 703 -3.64 5.56 36.01
N GLY A 704 -2.47 5.67 36.64
CA GLY A 704 -1.20 5.45 35.96
C GLY A 704 -1.00 3.95 35.72
N VAL A 705 -0.81 3.53 34.47
CA VAL A 705 -0.52 2.12 34.11
C VAL A 705 0.79 2.03 33.35
N ALA A 706 1.68 1.18 33.85
CA ALA A 706 2.96 0.87 33.25
C ALA A 706 2.96 -0.60 32.81
N GLY A 707 3.70 -0.95 31.76
CA GLY A 707 3.76 -2.34 31.31
C GLY A 707 4.83 -2.62 30.28
N ARG A 708 4.99 -3.91 29.98
CA ARG A 708 5.89 -4.48 28.98
C ARG A 708 5.08 -5.05 27.82
N VAL A 709 5.51 -4.82 26.59
CA VAL A 709 4.96 -5.43 25.37
C VAL A 709 6.04 -6.24 24.70
N GLN A 710 5.77 -7.52 24.48
CA GLN A 710 6.68 -8.40 23.79
C GLN A 710 6.52 -8.20 22.27
N PRO A 711 7.62 -7.97 21.52
CA PRO A 711 7.55 -7.95 20.08
C PRO A 711 7.33 -9.37 19.52
N ASP A 712 6.73 -9.48 18.34
CA ASP A 712 6.84 -10.69 17.51
C ASP A 712 8.28 -10.84 16.97
N THR A 713 8.56 -11.97 16.32
CA THR A 713 9.85 -12.25 15.66
C THR A 713 10.18 -11.30 14.50
N GLN A 714 9.29 -10.36 14.16
CA GLN A 714 9.45 -9.32 13.14
C GLN A 714 9.56 -7.90 13.76
N GLY A 715 9.54 -7.77 15.09
CA GLY A 715 9.67 -6.50 15.82
C GLY A 715 8.38 -5.71 16.02
N ASN A 716 7.20 -6.28 15.74
CA ASN A 716 5.91 -5.62 15.93
C ASN A 716 5.31 -5.93 17.30
N LEU A 717 4.49 -5.02 17.84
CA LEU A 717 3.78 -5.20 19.11
C LEU A 717 2.81 -6.39 19.02
N ALA A 718 3.14 -7.50 19.68
CA ALA A 718 2.36 -8.74 19.63
C ALA A 718 1.39 -8.84 20.81
N ALA A 719 1.92 -8.87 22.03
CA ALA A 719 1.16 -9.05 23.26
C ALA A 719 1.71 -8.18 24.40
N ILE A 720 0.84 -7.69 25.28
CA ILE A 720 1.25 -7.15 26.58
C ILE A 720 1.78 -8.33 27.38
N HIS A 721 3.06 -8.31 27.74
CA HIS A 721 3.65 -9.35 28.58
C HIS A 721 3.20 -9.19 30.03
N SER A 722 3.17 -7.94 30.52
CA SER A 722 2.65 -7.60 31.85
C SER A 722 2.28 -6.13 31.95
N HIS A 723 1.39 -5.77 32.88
CA HIS A 723 1.14 -4.39 33.26
C HIS A 723 0.77 -4.26 34.75
N CYS A 724 1.04 -3.10 35.33
CA CYS A 724 0.82 -2.78 36.73
C CYS A 724 0.41 -1.31 36.93
N PRO A 725 -0.22 -0.97 38.07
CA PRO A 725 -0.53 0.41 38.41
C PRO A 725 0.72 1.12 38.97
N TYR A 726 0.89 2.40 38.64
CA TYR A 726 1.93 3.27 39.19
C TYR A 726 1.38 4.66 39.56
N ASN A 727 1.99 5.31 40.55
CA ASN A 727 1.70 6.70 40.91
C ASN A 727 2.86 7.61 40.50
N HIS A 728 2.60 8.52 39.54
CA HIS A 728 3.53 9.57 39.10
C HIS A 728 3.98 10.49 40.25
N ARG A 729 3.09 10.85 41.18
CA ARG A 729 3.29 11.99 42.10
C ARG A 729 4.24 11.72 43.27
N LYS A 730 4.64 10.46 43.52
CA LYS A 730 5.63 10.08 44.56
C LYS A 730 6.47 8.88 44.10
N SER A 731 7.27 9.06 43.05
CA SER A 731 8.27 8.06 42.63
C SER A 731 9.53 8.12 43.50
N VAL A 732 9.38 7.83 44.80
CA VAL A 732 10.52 7.41 45.64
C VAL A 732 10.90 6.00 45.18
N SER A 733 12.15 5.79 44.82
CA SER A 733 12.67 4.46 44.51
C SER A 733 12.83 3.66 45.79
N PHE A 734 12.00 2.65 45.99
CA PHE A 734 12.27 1.62 46.99
C PHE A 734 13.54 0.86 46.57
N ARG A 735 14.64 1.17 47.27
CA ARG A 735 15.83 0.31 47.33
C ARG A 735 15.45 -0.95 48.12
N GLU A 736 16.23 -2.02 47.98
CA GLU A 736 16.14 -3.12 48.95
C GLU A 736 16.42 -2.57 50.35
N ILE A 737 15.50 -2.84 51.29
CA ILE A 737 15.73 -2.56 52.71
C ILE A 737 16.59 -3.71 53.21
N SER A 738 17.89 -3.47 53.29
CA SER A 738 18.85 -4.37 53.91
C SER A 738 18.50 -4.58 55.38
N SER A 739 18.72 -5.78 55.91
CA SER A 739 18.52 -6.11 57.34
C SER A 739 19.61 -5.51 58.25
N THR A 740 20.28 -4.45 57.80
CA THR A 740 21.36 -3.72 58.49
C THR A 740 20.94 -2.34 58.98
N ASP A 741 19.76 -1.87 58.58
CA ASP A 741 19.31 -0.49 58.78
C ASP A 741 18.23 -0.44 59.88
N TYR A 742 18.60 -0.92 61.08
CA TYR A 742 17.80 -0.92 62.33
C TYR A 742 18.66 -0.49 63.52
#